data_AF-A0AAD9MH49-F1
#
_entry.id   AF-A0AAD9MH49-F1
#
_cell.length_a   1.000
_cell.length_b   1.000
_cell.length_c   1.000
_cell.angle_alpha   90.00
_cell.angle_beta   90.00
_cell.angle_gamma   90.00
#
_symmetry.space_group_name_H-M   'P 1'
#
loop_
_entity.id
_entity.type
_entity.pdbx_description
1 polymer ?
#
loop_
_entity_poly.entity_id
_entity_poly.type
_entity_poly.pdbx_seq_one_letter_code
_entity_poly.pdbx_strand_id
1 'polypeptide(L)'
;MAGYVGEGLLASAVSGDIFASPSEDAVLAAIRAVAGPAGVLVIVMNYTGDRLNFGAAVERAKAEGLPAEMVIVADDVAPIEGGTRKNARGIAGTVLVHKVAGAAAAAGEPLARVAEAARDRRRRAVPSDRIAPGEMEVGLGIHGEPGALKTKTERLDAVVKRLLECIHDAGPLAPGSPVALLVNNLGGTTPLELSAATASAVRQLRAAPYKVKIERVLSGVFMTSLAMHGLSLTVLRLDDAPGALQALDAPARAPAWPAALAAPGEAEGRATPVTTGATDPPSDEADPEAAKRALAAEPGATVAAALRAARDALAAAQPKLDALDGKVGDGDCGSTLKRGSAAAAAAVEDGTVALQGSLGAAAIGLGRVLGAAMGGTSGAVYKLIFTAAGGALGDDRAVSAASLGAALEAGAAAASKYGGAEEHDRTMLSALWPAARALRDAKGSAGEAAAEATAESGHAGAGRSSYIRSDILKGVPDPGAIGVAEWLEALVPVFEGNPRVHPRREPDPQLAHELLHGAAARFASAHGARARPPTAVLLHGILGSRRNLRPLAERLLAEHPGWRVLLVDLRCHGESSGALRGAPRPPHTVASAAGDVLRLLAHLRLFPEAIIGHSFGAKVAVEMAAQFAKNVAARARAGGAAAARLPHAVQRLAAQGFSAPVAAWAATNLRPRSASDPRGPLVWACDLEGIRELYSSFERCDQRAFACADAGAGGAPHGLRLHYVRAERSAFGWAGEDLGRLRRAGHAVHFLPRAGHWVHTDNPAGLAALMAGPLVAATPQELLVPGGPGTAANILAAGWKGAASMAGAVPV
;
A
#
# COMPACT_ATOMS: atom_id res chain seq x y z
N MET A 1 -10.43 48.99 -5.59
CA MET A 1 -9.42 50.07 -5.76
C MET A 1 -8.32 50.09 -4.71
N ALA A 2 -8.62 50.05 -3.40
CA ALA A 2 -7.61 50.17 -2.33
C ALA A 2 -6.35 49.29 -2.48
N GLY A 3 -6.46 48.05 -2.99
CA GLY A 3 -5.31 47.18 -3.28
C GLY A 3 -4.31 47.69 -4.32
N TYR A 4 -4.61 48.78 -5.04
CA TYR A 4 -3.70 49.46 -5.98
C TYR A 4 -3.07 50.73 -5.41
N VAL A 5 -3.29 51.05 -4.13
CA VAL A 5 -2.57 52.12 -3.44
C VAL A 5 -1.16 51.64 -3.10
N GLY A 6 -0.16 52.41 -3.51
CA GLY A 6 1.25 52.06 -3.34
C GLY A 6 2.18 52.65 -4.40
N GLU A 7 3.49 52.49 -4.16
CA GLU A 7 4.55 52.97 -5.04
C GLU A 7 4.40 52.41 -6.46
N GLY A 8 4.46 53.29 -7.48
CA GLY A 8 4.28 52.92 -8.90
C GLY A 8 2.84 52.67 -9.36
N LEU A 9 1.83 52.87 -8.50
CA LEU A 9 0.39 52.91 -8.88
C LEU A 9 -0.31 54.14 -8.27
N LEU A 10 -1.29 53.96 -7.37
CA LEU A 10 -2.11 55.05 -6.83
C LEU A 10 -1.51 55.62 -5.54
N ALA A 11 -1.53 56.95 -5.40
CA ALA A 11 -1.22 57.63 -4.14
C ALA A 11 -2.36 57.49 -3.10
N SER A 12 -3.61 57.37 -3.56
CA SER A 12 -4.80 57.17 -2.72
C SER A 12 -5.93 56.54 -3.54
N ALA A 13 -6.93 55.96 -2.86
CA ALA A 13 -8.16 55.46 -3.46
C ALA A 13 -9.34 55.79 -2.55
N VAL A 14 -10.40 56.35 -3.13
CA VAL A 14 -11.61 56.78 -2.39
C VAL A 14 -12.68 55.71 -2.55
N SER A 15 -13.19 55.18 -1.43
CA SER A 15 -14.27 54.19 -1.41
C SER A 15 -15.59 54.86 -1.03
N GLY A 16 -16.63 54.63 -1.84
CA GLY A 16 -18.02 54.81 -1.42
C GLY A 16 -18.55 53.55 -0.73
N ASP A 17 -19.88 53.49 -0.57
CA ASP A 17 -20.58 52.27 -0.16
C ASP A 17 -20.62 51.22 -1.30
N ILE A 18 -21.15 50.03 -1.05
CA ILE A 18 -21.20 48.93 -2.02
C ILE A 18 -21.97 49.36 -3.28
N PHE A 19 -21.24 49.41 -4.40
CA PHE A 19 -21.72 49.86 -5.72
C PHE A 19 -22.26 51.31 -5.72
N ALA A 20 -21.85 52.13 -4.74
CA ALA A 20 -22.15 53.56 -4.69
C ALA A 20 -20.89 54.40 -4.87
N SER A 21 -21.02 55.52 -5.59
CA SER A 21 -19.94 56.50 -5.76
C SER A 21 -19.62 57.21 -4.44
N PRO A 22 -18.33 57.44 -4.08
CA PRO A 22 -17.99 58.27 -2.94
C PRO A 22 -18.44 59.72 -3.12
N SER A 23 -18.82 60.37 -2.03
CA SER A 23 -19.23 61.78 -2.04
C SER A 23 -18.10 62.73 -2.47
N GLU A 24 -18.47 63.84 -3.11
CA GLU A 24 -17.59 64.95 -3.50
C GLU A 24 -16.59 65.37 -2.40
N ASP A 25 -17.04 65.61 -1.16
CA ASP A 25 -16.16 66.03 -0.06
C ASP A 25 -15.12 64.97 0.33
N ALA A 26 -15.45 63.68 0.21
CA ALA A 26 -14.51 62.58 0.46
C ALA A 26 -13.43 62.51 -0.64
N VAL A 27 -13.80 62.79 -1.90
CA VAL A 27 -12.84 62.90 -3.01
C VAL A 27 -11.96 64.14 -2.84
N LEU A 28 -12.53 65.29 -2.48
CA LEU A 28 -11.77 66.52 -2.26
C LEU A 28 -10.82 66.40 -1.06
N ALA A 29 -11.23 65.73 0.03
CA ALA A 29 -10.35 65.43 1.16
C ALA A 29 -9.16 64.55 0.73
N ALA A 30 -9.39 63.53 -0.11
CA ALA A 30 -8.32 62.71 -0.66
C ALA A 30 -7.39 63.49 -1.59
N ILE A 31 -7.93 64.38 -2.44
CA ILE A 31 -7.15 65.28 -3.30
C ILE A 31 -6.25 66.18 -2.45
N ARG A 32 -6.80 66.88 -1.44
CA ARG A 32 -6.03 67.73 -0.52
C ARG A 32 -4.94 66.99 0.25
N ALA A 33 -5.12 65.69 0.50
CA ALA A 33 -4.15 64.87 1.21
C ALA A 33 -2.97 64.38 0.34
N VAL A 34 -3.08 64.39 -0.99
CA VAL A 34 -2.03 63.86 -1.90
C VAL A 34 -1.55 64.84 -2.98
N ALA A 35 -2.26 65.94 -3.24
CA ALA A 35 -1.87 66.92 -4.25
C ALA A 35 -0.67 67.76 -3.75
N GLY A 36 0.46 67.63 -4.46
CA GLY A 36 1.63 68.50 -4.28
C GLY A 36 1.72 69.60 -5.34
N PRO A 37 2.84 70.36 -5.40
CA PRO A 37 3.08 71.36 -6.45
C PRO A 37 3.11 70.80 -7.88
N ALA A 38 3.38 69.50 -8.04
CA ALA A 38 3.29 68.78 -9.32
C ALA A 38 1.83 68.50 -9.75
N GLY A 39 0.85 68.75 -8.87
CA GLY A 39 -0.57 68.50 -9.08
C GLY A 39 -1.02 67.08 -8.73
N VAL A 40 -2.24 66.74 -9.16
CA VAL A 40 -2.86 65.43 -8.97
C VAL A 40 -3.61 64.97 -10.23
N LEU A 41 -3.48 63.67 -10.55
CA LEU A 41 -4.29 63.01 -11.56
C LEU A 41 -5.39 62.18 -10.91
N VAL A 42 -6.63 62.44 -11.30
CA VAL A 42 -7.82 61.76 -10.80
C VAL A 42 -8.35 60.80 -11.87
N ILE A 43 -8.15 59.50 -11.67
CA ILE A 43 -8.59 58.43 -12.58
C ILE A 43 -9.96 57.92 -12.13
N VAL A 44 -10.93 57.92 -13.05
CA VAL A 44 -12.35 57.74 -12.74
C VAL A 44 -12.97 56.75 -13.73
N MET A 45 -13.76 55.79 -13.26
CA MET A 45 -14.51 54.88 -14.15
C MET A 45 -15.71 55.62 -14.78
N ASN A 46 -16.13 55.24 -16.00
CA ASN A 46 -17.22 55.94 -16.70
C ASN A 46 -18.63 55.59 -16.17
N TYR A 47 -18.89 55.91 -14.90
CA TYR A 47 -20.22 55.88 -14.29
C TYR A 47 -20.68 57.29 -13.94
N THR A 48 -22.00 57.53 -14.01
CA THR A 48 -22.57 58.87 -13.84
C THR A 48 -22.28 59.47 -12.47
N GLY A 49 -22.41 58.69 -11.39
CA GLY A 49 -22.11 59.13 -10.03
C GLY A 49 -20.64 59.55 -9.87
N ASP A 50 -19.72 58.67 -10.28
CA ASP A 50 -18.27 58.95 -10.21
C ASP A 50 -17.89 60.18 -11.02
N ARG A 51 -18.42 60.33 -12.23
CA ARG A 51 -18.14 61.49 -13.08
C ARG A 51 -18.62 62.81 -12.49
N LEU A 52 -19.72 62.80 -11.73
CA LEU A 52 -20.24 64.00 -11.07
C LEU A 52 -19.47 64.30 -9.78
N ASN A 53 -19.36 63.33 -8.86
CA ASN A 53 -18.69 63.51 -7.56
C ASN A 53 -17.20 63.87 -7.71
N PHE A 54 -16.46 63.12 -8.53
CA PHE A 54 -15.03 63.40 -8.75
C PHE A 54 -14.83 64.65 -9.61
N GLY A 55 -15.74 64.95 -10.55
CA GLY A 55 -15.68 66.16 -11.37
C GLY A 55 -15.83 67.42 -10.52
N ALA A 56 -16.85 67.50 -9.66
CA ALA A 56 -17.07 68.63 -8.76
C ALA A 56 -15.92 68.79 -7.74
N ALA A 57 -15.39 67.68 -7.21
CA ALA A 57 -14.22 67.71 -6.33
C ALA A 57 -12.96 68.24 -7.04
N VAL A 58 -12.75 67.90 -8.33
CA VAL A 58 -11.64 68.43 -9.14
C VAL A 58 -11.79 69.93 -9.42
N GLU A 59 -13.00 70.42 -9.73
CA GLU A 59 -13.21 71.87 -9.92
C GLU A 59 -13.08 72.66 -8.61
N ARG A 60 -13.50 72.10 -7.46
CA ARG A 60 -13.22 72.69 -6.14
C ARG A 60 -11.73 72.73 -5.82
N ALA A 61 -10.99 71.65 -6.09
CA ALA A 61 -9.55 71.61 -5.91
C ALA A 61 -8.83 72.70 -6.75
N LYS A 62 -9.24 72.89 -8.02
CA LYS A 62 -8.73 73.98 -8.87
C LYS A 62 -9.07 75.37 -8.32
N ALA A 63 -10.29 75.57 -7.82
CA ALA A 63 -10.71 76.83 -7.18
C ALA A 63 -9.91 77.13 -5.90
N GLU A 64 -9.41 76.09 -5.22
CA GLU A 64 -8.48 76.16 -4.09
C GLU A 64 -7.00 76.29 -4.52
N GLY A 65 -6.72 76.38 -5.82
CA GLY A 65 -5.37 76.57 -6.37
C GLY A 65 -4.56 75.27 -6.56
N LEU A 66 -5.14 74.10 -6.32
CA LEU A 66 -4.47 72.81 -6.52
C LEU A 66 -4.51 72.42 -8.02
N PRO A 67 -3.36 72.16 -8.67
CA PRO A 67 -3.36 71.69 -10.06
C PRO A 67 -3.94 70.28 -10.14
N ALA A 68 -5.11 70.13 -10.76
CA ALA A 68 -5.82 68.85 -10.83
C ALA A 68 -6.32 68.56 -12.25
N GLU A 69 -6.03 67.35 -12.74
CA GLU A 69 -6.58 66.82 -13.99
C GLU A 69 -7.40 65.54 -13.74
N MET A 70 -8.44 65.34 -14.55
CA MET A 70 -9.32 64.18 -14.50
C MET A 70 -9.20 63.35 -15.79
N VAL A 71 -9.27 62.02 -15.66
CA VAL A 71 -9.30 61.07 -16.77
C VAL A 71 -10.39 60.03 -16.52
N ILE A 72 -11.30 59.91 -17.50
CA ILE A 72 -12.42 58.97 -17.47
C ILE A 72 -12.04 57.72 -18.27
N VAL A 73 -12.13 56.55 -17.63
CA VAL A 73 -11.85 55.24 -18.23
C VAL A 73 -13.16 54.60 -18.70
N ALA A 74 -13.20 54.24 -19.98
CA ALA A 74 -14.36 53.74 -20.70
C ALA A 74 -13.94 52.57 -21.62
N ASP A 75 -13.46 51.49 -21.01
CA ASP A 75 -12.83 50.34 -21.67
C ASP A 75 -13.80 49.19 -21.99
N ASP A 76 -15.02 49.19 -21.46
CA ASP A 76 -16.04 48.19 -21.80
C ASP A 76 -16.47 48.29 -23.28
N VAL A 77 -16.44 47.17 -23.99
CA VAL A 77 -16.85 47.04 -25.39
C VAL A 77 -17.99 46.03 -25.59
N ALA A 78 -18.74 45.73 -24.53
CA ALA A 78 -20.01 45.01 -24.64
C ALA A 78 -20.94 45.66 -25.70
N PRO A 79 -21.50 44.90 -26.65
CA PRO A 79 -22.34 45.43 -27.73
C PRO A 79 -23.77 45.75 -27.25
N ILE A 80 -23.90 46.66 -26.28
CA ILE A 80 -25.17 47.13 -25.72
C ILE A 80 -25.98 47.84 -26.80
N GLU A 81 -27.26 47.48 -26.97
CA GLU A 81 -28.16 48.12 -27.94
C GLU A 81 -28.33 49.62 -27.64
N GLY A 82 -28.24 50.47 -28.67
CA GLY A 82 -28.21 51.93 -28.52
C GLY A 82 -26.94 52.48 -27.83
N GLY A 83 -25.99 51.61 -27.45
CA GLY A 83 -24.74 51.98 -26.81
C GLY A 83 -23.83 52.83 -27.70
N THR A 84 -23.08 53.74 -27.08
CA THR A 84 -22.05 54.54 -27.76
C THR A 84 -20.77 54.56 -26.93
N ARG A 85 -19.61 54.87 -27.53
CA ARG A 85 -18.34 55.03 -26.79
C ARG A 85 -18.38 56.11 -25.69
N LYS A 86 -19.38 57.02 -25.68
CA LYS A 86 -19.57 57.98 -24.57
C LYS A 86 -20.14 57.33 -23.31
N ASN A 87 -20.81 56.18 -23.48
CA ASN A 87 -21.55 55.43 -22.46
C ASN A 87 -20.88 54.09 -22.11
N ALA A 88 -19.75 53.75 -22.76
CA ALA A 88 -18.95 52.57 -22.47
C ALA A 88 -18.46 52.61 -21.01
N ARG A 89 -18.79 51.60 -20.21
CA ARG A 89 -18.46 51.53 -18.78
C ARG A 89 -16.94 51.48 -18.54
N GLY A 90 -16.50 51.91 -17.36
CA GLY A 90 -15.14 51.67 -16.88
C GLY A 90 -15.09 50.38 -16.09
N ILE A 91 -14.25 49.42 -16.51
CA ILE A 91 -14.12 48.09 -15.92
C ILE A 91 -12.63 47.69 -15.80
N ALA A 92 -12.29 46.40 -15.93
CA ALA A 92 -10.99 45.84 -15.55
C ALA A 92 -9.77 46.52 -16.20
N GLY A 93 -9.90 47.10 -17.40
CA GLY A 93 -8.83 47.87 -18.06
C GLY A 93 -8.40 49.11 -17.28
N THR A 94 -9.24 49.64 -16.37
CA THR A 94 -8.88 50.69 -15.41
C THR A 94 -7.64 50.31 -14.58
N VAL A 95 -7.44 49.02 -14.28
CA VAL A 95 -6.25 48.53 -13.56
C VAL A 95 -4.97 48.71 -14.40
N LEU A 96 -5.07 48.58 -15.72
CA LEU A 96 -3.98 48.89 -16.67
C LEU A 96 -3.82 50.41 -16.91
N VAL A 97 -4.82 51.23 -16.56
CA VAL A 97 -4.68 52.70 -16.53
C VAL A 97 -3.89 53.11 -15.30
N HIS A 98 -4.25 52.59 -14.11
CA HIS A 98 -3.52 52.85 -12.85
C HIS A 98 -2.03 52.54 -12.96
N LYS A 99 -1.64 51.41 -13.57
CA LYS A 99 -0.22 51.05 -13.72
C LYS A 99 0.53 51.98 -14.68
N VAL A 100 -0.05 52.29 -15.84
CA VAL A 100 0.62 53.13 -16.85
C VAL A 100 0.76 54.57 -16.35
N ALA A 101 -0.29 55.11 -15.71
CA ALA A 101 -0.25 56.43 -15.08
C ALA A 101 0.70 56.47 -13.87
N GLY A 102 0.64 55.47 -12.98
CA GLY A 102 1.50 55.39 -11.80
C GLY A 102 2.98 55.24 -12.13
N ALA A 103 3.32 54.52 -13.21
CA ALA A 103 4.69 54.44 -13.71
C ALA A 103 5.19 55.79 -14.28
N ALA A 104 4.36 56.52 -15.03
CA ALA A 104 4.70 57.85 -15.53
C ALA A 104 4.88 58.87 -14.39
N ALA A 105 4.00 58.85 -13.39
CA ALA A 105 4.11 59.69 -12.19
C ALA A 105 5.37 59.34 -11.36
N ALA A 106 5.69 58.05 -11.20
CA ALA A 106 6.90 57.61 -10.51
C ALA A 106 8.20 57.95 -11.27
N ALA A 107 8.12 58.11 -12.60
CA ALA A 107 9.23 58.62 -13.42
C ALA A 107 9.39 60.16 -13.36
N GLY A 108 8.48 60.87 -12.68
CA GLY A 108 8.52 62.34 -12.56
C GLY A 108 7.97 63.09 -13.78
N GLU A 109 7.21 62.44 -14.66
CA GLU A 109 6.54 63.12 -15.78
C GLU A 109 5.57 64.20 -15.26
N PRO A 110 5.44 65.35 -15.95
CA PRO A 110 4.52 66.41 -15.54
C PRO A 110 3.05 65.98 -15.72
N LEU A 111 2.14 66.54 -14.91
CA LEU A 111 0.73 66.13 -14.82
C LEU A 111 0.05 65.90 -16.19
N ALA A 112 0.23 66.80 -17.15
CA ALA A 112 -0.35 66.69 -18.48
C ALA A 112 0.09 65.41 -19.23
N ARG A 113 1.35 64.99 -19.07
CA ARG A 113 1.92 63.77 -19.67
C ARG A 113 1.46 62.50 -18.96
N VAL A 114 1.37 62.53 -17.63
CA VAL A 114 0.77 61.44 -16.84
C VAL A 114 -0.70 61.26 -17.23
N ALA A 115 -1.43 62.37 -17.40
CA ALA A 115 -2.82 62.38 -17.84
C ALA A 115 -2.97 61.91 -19.30
N GLU A 116 -2.03 62.24 -20.19
CA GLU A 116 -1.96 61.72 -21.58
C GLU A 116 -1.77 60.20 -21.59
N ALA A 117 -0.82 59.67 -20.81
CA ALA A 117 -0.57 58.23 -20.69
C ALA A 117 -1.75 57.46 -20.07
N ALA A 118 -2.49 58.10 -19.14
CA ALA A 118 -3.74 57.59 -18.61
C ALA A 118 -4.89 57.63 -19.62
N ARG A 119 -4.93 58.64 -20.50
CA ARG A 119 -5.98 58.88 -21.50
C ARG A 119 -5.99 57.90 -22.66
N ASP A 120 -4.97 57.07 -22.86
CA ASP A 120 -4.95 56.19 -24.04
C ASP A 120 -6.15 55.22 -24.07
N ARG A 121 -6.78 55.17 -25.24
CA ARG A 121 -8.22 54.91 -25.45
C ARG A 121 -8.53 53.51 -25.96
N ARG A 122 -7.55 52.60 -25.91
CA ARG A 122 -7.60 51.33 -26.66
C ARG A 122 -7.30 50.09 -25.80
N ARG A 123 -7.61 50.21 -24.50
CA ARG A 123 -7.94 49.10 -23.61
C ARG A 123 -9.39 48.67 -23.90
N ARG A 124 -9.65 47.37 -24.00
CA ARG A 124 -10.95 46.81 -24.43
C ARG A 124 -11.32 45.60 -23.60
N ALA A 125 -12.46 45.64 -22.93
CA ALA A 125 -12.88 44.58 -22.01
C ALA A 125 -14.36 44.18 -22.20
N VAL A 126 -14.70 42.92 -21.90
CA VAL A 126 -16.09 42.42 -21.89
C VAL A 126 -16.31 41.44 -20.72
N PRO A 127 -17.29 41.68 -19.82
CA PRO A 127 -17.55 40.90 -18.59
C PRO A 127 -18.75 39.91 -18.61
N SER A 128 -18.88 39.06 -17.57
CA SER A 128 -20.06 38.23 -17.19
C SER A 128 -19.99 37.86 -15.67
N ASP A 129 -20.99 37.34 -14.94
CA ASP A 129 -22.31 36.78 -15.28
C ASP A 129 -23.27 36.78 -14.06
N ARG A 130 -24.61 36.79 -14.27
CA ARG A 130 -25.64 36.58 -13.21
C ARG A 130 -27.03 36.29 -13.80
N ILE A 131 -27.53 35.08 -13.56
CA ILE A 131 -28.52 34.42 -14.44
C ILE A 131 -29.32 33.31 -13.73
N ALA A 132 -30.27 32.68 -14.43
CA ALA A 132 -30.87 31.42 -14.03
C ALA A 132 -29.95 30.20 -14.34
N PRO A 133 -30.17 29.02 -13.74
CA PRO A 133 -29.34 27.84 -14.00
C PRO A 133 -29.38 27.40 -15.48
N GLY A 134 -28.20 27.28 -16.11
CA GLY A 134 -28.06 26.84 -17.50
C GLY A 134 -28.07 27.96 -18.56
N GLU A 135 -28.01 29.23 -18.13
CA GLU A 135 -27.87 30.41 -19.00
C GLU A 135 -26.42 30.96 -19.04
N MET A 136 -26.20 32.09 -19.71
CA MET A 136 -25.07 33.02 -19.51
C MET A 136 -25.41 34.42 -20.07
N GLU A 137 -24.96 35.47 -19.40
CA GLU A 137 -25.13 36.88 -19.77
C GLU A 137 -23.78 37.53 -20.11
N VAL A 138 -23.60 37.92 -21.38
CA VAL A 138 -22.38 38.54 -21.88
C VAL A 138 -22.51 40.05 -21.90
N GLY A 139 -21.52 40.74 -21.34
CA GLY A 139 -21.48 42.19 -21.18
C GLY A 139 -22.05 42.70 -19.86
N LEU A 140 -22.20 41.86 -18.83
CA LEU A 140 -22.80 42.26 -17.54
C LEU A 140 -21.89 43.22 -16.74
N GLY A 141 -22.39 44.40 -16.40
CA GLY A 141 -21.61 45.43 -15.70
C GLY A 141 -21.18 45.03 -14.28
N ILE A 142 -20.11 45.69 -13.77
CA ILE A 142 -19.49 45.34 -12.48
C ILE A 142 -20.33 45.70 -11.24
N HIS A 143 -21.48 46.36 -11.42
CA HIS A 143 -22.48 46.57 -10.36
C HIS A 143 -23.73 45.68 -10.57
N GLY A 144 -23.69 44.77 -11.54
CA GLY A 144 -24.83 43.96 -11.97
C GLY A 144 -25.75 44.63 -12.98
N GLU A 145 -25.29 45.69 -13.66
CA GLU A 145 -26.06 46.31 -14.75
C GLU A 145 -26.19 45.33 -15.94
N PRO A 146 -27.37 45.22 -16.58
CA PRO A 146 -27.60 44.27 -17.66
C PRO A 146 -26.54 44.24 -18.77
N GLY A 147 -26.38 43.07 -19.37
CA GLY A 147 -25.48 42.80 -20.48
C GLY A 147 -26.10 43.03 -21.86
N ALA A 148 -25.30 42.70 -22.87
CA ALA A 148 -25.68 42.82 -24.27
C ALA A 148 -26.45 41.58 -24.79
N LEU A 149 -26.24 40.41 -24.20
CA LEU A 149 -26.91 39.17 -24.61
C LEU A 149 -27.09 38.20 -23.44
N LYS A 150 -28.32 37.72 -23.24
CA LYS A 150 -28.63 36.50 -22.50
C LYS A 150 -28.76 35.32 -23.45
N THR A 151 -28.15 34.19 -23.11
CA THR A 151 -28.16 32.96 -23.91
C THR A 151 -28.07 31.73 -22.98
N LYS A 152 -27.98 30.51 -23.53
CA LYS A 152 -27.68 29.29 -22.75
C LYS A 152 -26.18 29.18 -22.48
N THR A 153 -25.78 28.52 -21.38
CA THR A 153 -24.36 28.33 -21.05
C THR A 153 -23.60 27.69 -22.22
N GLU A 154 -22.62 28.39 -22.78
CA GLU A 154 -21.79 27.91 -23.88
C GLU A 154 -20.53 27.18 -23.35
N ARG A 155 -19.86 26.40 -24.22
CA ARG A 155 -18.53 25.87 -23.89
C ARG A 155 -17.53 27.03 -23.76
N LEU A 156 -16.64 26.96 -22.77
CA LEU A 156 -15.67 28.02 -22.46
C LEU A 156 -14.91 28.60 -23.67
N ASP A 157 -14.49 27.76 -24.62
CA ASP A 157 -13.82 28.21 -25.85
C ASP A 157 -14.72 29.11 -26.72
N ALA A 158 -16.03 28.85 -26.78
CA ALA A 158 -17.00 29.68 -27.50
C ALA A 158 -17.29 30.99 -26.76
N VAL A 159 -17.35 30.96 -25.42
CA VAL A 159 -17.43 32.18 -24.59
C VAL A 159 -16.23 33.08 -24.88
N VAL A 160 -15.01 32.54 -24.74
CA VAL A 160 -13.76 33.26 -25.00
C VAL A 160 -13.70 33.77 -26.45
N LYS A 161 -14.12 32.97 -27.43
CA LYS A 161 -14.19 33.37 -28.84
C LYS A 161 -15.07 34.61 -29.00
N ARG A 162 -16.29 34.60 -28.46
CA ARG A 162 -17.24 35.72 -28.55
C ARG A 162 -16.74 36.99 -27.85
N LEU A 163 -16.09 36.86 -26.68
CA LEU A 163 -15.46 37.99 -26.00
C LEU A 163 -14.33 38.61 -26.85
N LEU A 164 -13.51 37.78 -27.52
CA LEU A 164 -12.45 38.22 -28.43
C LEU A 164 -13.00 38.83 -29.73
N GLU A 165 -14.13 38.34 -30.24
CA GLU A 165 -14.84 38.93 -31.39
C GLU A 165 -15.32 40.34 -31.05
N CYS A 166 -16.04 40.55 -29.93
CA CYS A 166 -16.45 41.90 -29.51
C CYS A 166 -15.26 42.86 -29.29
N ILE A 167 -14.13 42.35 -28.76
CA ILE A 167 -12.90 43.13 -28.60
C ILE A 167 -12.30 43.53 -29.97
N HIS A 168 -12.29 42.62 -30.94
CA HIS A 168 -11.79 42.86 -32.29
C HIS A 168 -12.69 43.83 -33.07
N ASP A 169 -14.00 43.64 -33.05
CA ASP A 169 -14.96 44.46 -33.80
C ASP A 169 -14.95 45.92 -33.31
N ALA A 170 -14.79 46.14 -32.00
CA ALA A 170 -14.67 47.47 -31.42
C ALA A 170 -13.33 48.17 -31.81
N GLY A 171 -12.31 47.42 -32.23
CA GLY A 171 -11.04 47.90 -32.76
C GLY A 171 -10.08 46.76 -33.14
N PRO A 172 -9.82 46.54 -34.45
CA PRO A 172 -9.18 45.32 -34.95
C PRO A 172 -7.85 44.95 -34.31
N LEU A 173 -7.77 43.67 -33.93
CA LEU A 173 -6.53 43.00 -33.55
C LEU A 173 -5.86 42.46 -34.82
N ALA A 174 -4.88 43.19 -35.34
CA ALA A 174 -4.18 42.84 -36.57
C ALA A 174 -3.06 41.80 -36.34
N PRO A 175 -2.81 40.88 -37.30
CA PRO A 175 -1.68 39.95 -37.25
C PRO A 175 -0.34 40.65 -36.97
N GLY A 176 0.40 40.13 -35.99
CA GLY A 176 1.68 40.67 -35.55
C GLY A 176 1.61 41.79 -34.50
N SER A 177 0.46 42.44 -34.28
CA SER A 177 0.36 43.53 -33.29
C SER A 177 0.78 43.06 -31.88
N PRO A 178 1.71 43.76 -31.18
CA PRO A 178 2.02 43.54 -29.78
C PRO A 178 0.83 43.90 -28.89
N VAL A 179 0.47 42.99 -27.99
CA VAL A 179 -0.62 43.17 -27.02
C VAL A 179 -0.23 42.73 -25.61
N ALA A 180 -0.85 43.34 -24.61
CA ALA A 180 -0.97 42.79 -23.27
C ALA A 180 -2.40 42.28 -23.05
N LEU A 181 -2.52 41.05 -22.55
CA LEU A 181 -3.77 40.40 -22.17
C LEU A 181 -3.95 40.46 -20.66
N LEU A 182 -5.14 40.81 -20.19
CA LEU A 182 -5.57 40.68 -18.80
C LEU A 182 -6.82 39.80 -18.75
N VAL A 183 -6.74 38.68 -18.02
CA VAL A 183 -7.84 37.75 -17.77
C VAL A 183 -8.28 37.92 -16.32
N ASN A 184 -9.33 38.71 -16.12
CA ASN A 184 -9.79 39.11 -14.79
C ASN A 184 -10.97 38.25 -14.31
N ASN A 185 -10.88 37.78 -13.06
CA ASN A 185 -11.95 37.10 -12.33
C ASN A 185 -12.87 38.12 -11.65
N LEU A 186 -14.19 38.02 -11.87
CA LEU A 186 -15.17 38.93 -11.29
C LEU A 186 -15.60 38.55 -9.86
N GLY A 187 -15.08 37.45 -9.31
CA GLY A 187 -15.04 37.15 -7.88
C GLY A 187 -15.32 35.69 -7.54
N GLY A 188 -16.31 35.09 -8.21
CA GLY A 188 -16.82 33.74 -7.94
C GLY A 188 -16.27 32.65 -8.86
N THR A 189 -15.46 32.97 -9.87
CA THR A 189 -14.85 31.97 -10.77
C THR A 189 -13.65 31.30 -10.09
N THR A 190 -13.49 30.00 -10.27
CA THR A 190 -12.39 29.23 -9.65
C THR A 190 -11.04 29.49 -10.35
N PRO A 191 -9.90 29.27 -9.65
CA PRO A 191 -8.58 29.33 -10.28
C PRO A 191 -8.42 28.36 -11.46
N LEU A 192 -9.14 27.24 -11.47
CA LEU A 192 -9.12 26.24 -12.54
C LEU A 192 -9.79 26.79 -13.82
N GLU A 193 -11.00 27.32 -13.69
CA GLU A 193 -11.75 27.93 -14.80
C GLU A 193 -11.02 29.16 -15.36
N LEU A 194 -10.45 30.00 -14.48
CA LEU A 194 -9.66 31.16 -14.88
C LEU A 194 -8.39 30.77 -15.64
N SER A 195 -7.72 29.69 -15.21
CA SER A 195 -6.57 29.12 -15.91
C SER A 195 -6.95 28.56 -17.27
N ALA A 196 -8.07 27.84 -17.38
CA ALA A 196 -8.59 27.31 -18.64
C ALA A 196 -9.01 28.44 -19.59
N ALA A 197 -9.63 29.51 -19.08
CA ALA A 197 -9.99 30.69 -19.85
C ALA A 197 -8.75 31.42 -20.37
N THR A 198 -7.70 31.53 -19.53
CA THR A 198 -6.40 32.10 -19.92
C THR A 198 -5.74 31.29 -21.03
N ALA A 199 -5.69 29.96 -20.88
CA ALA A 199 -5.15 29.06 -21.91
C ALA A 199 -5.96 29.11 -23.22
N SER A 200 -7.28 29.28 -23.15
CA SER A 200 -8.12 29.50 -24.32
C SER A 200 -7.84 30.84 -25.00
N ALA A 201 -7.85 31.94 -24.25
CA ALA A 201 -7.63 33.28 -24.79
C ALA A 201 -6.24 33.41 -25.44
N VAL A 202 -5.18 32.91 -24.79
CA VAL A 202 -3.82 32.88 -25.35
C VAL A 202 -3.74 32.03 -26.62
N ARG A 203 -4.39 30.85 -26.65
CA ARG A 203 -4.42 29.97 -27.83
C ARG A 203 -5.15 30.62 -29.00
N GLN A 204 -6.31 31.23 -28.75
CA GLN A 204 -7.12 31.87 -29.80
C GLN A 204 -6.43 33.13 -30.34
N LEU A 205 -5.88 33.99 -29.48
CA LEU A 205 -5.15 35.20 -29.89
C LEU A 205 -3.87 34.91 -30.71
N ARG A 206 -3.15 33.81 -30.41
CA ARG A 206 -2.00 33.36 -31.23
C ARG A 206 -2.43 32.70 -32.55
N ALA A 207 -3.64 32.18 -32.66
CA ALA A 207 -4.18 31.54 -33.86
C ALA A 207 -4.78 32.55 -34.87
N ALA A 208 -5.21 32.05 -36.03
CA ALA A 208 -6.06 32.83 -36.93
C ALA A 208 -7.47 33.03 -36.32
N PRO A 209 -8.13 34.18 -36.53
CA PRO A 209 -7.73 35.28 -37.41
C PRO A 209 -6.69 36.24 -36.81
N TYR A 210 -6.58 36.33 -35.48
CA TYR A 210 -5.91 37.44 -34.79
C TYR A 210 -4.38 37.46 -34.95
N LYS A 211 -3.70 36.33 -34.74
CA LYS A 211 -2.23 36.15 -34.82
C LYS A 211 -1.43 37.27 -34.12
N VAL A 212 -1.86 37.74 -32.95
CA VAL A 212 -1.19 38.84 -32.24
C VAL A 212 0.02 38.37 -31.44
N LYS A 213 1.01 39.27 -31.26
CA LYS A 213 2.17 39.03 -30.41
C LYS A 213 1.80 39.35 -28.96
N ILE A 214 1.54 38.33 -28.15
CA ILE A 214 1.19 38.50 -26.74
C ILE A 214 2.47 38.73 -25.92
N GLU A 215 2.78 40.00 -25.62
CA GLU A 215 3.98 40.40 -24.85
C GLU A 215 3.81 40.09 -23.36
N ARG A 216 2.61 40.27 -22.80
CA ARG A 216 2.29 40.05 -21.38
C ARG A 216 0.93 39.40 -21.21
N VAL A 217 0.82 38.55 -20.18
CA VAL A 217 -0.44 37.97 -19.71
C VAL A 217 -0.54 38.21 -18.21
N LEU A 218 -1.60 38.91 -17.81
CA LEU A 218 -2.04 39.03 -16.42
C LEU A 218 -3.26 38.10 -16.27
N SER A 219 -3.30 37.27 -15.23
CA SER A 219 -4.45 36.42 -14.94
C SER A 219 -4.63 36.31 -13.43
N GLY A 220 -5.85 36.56 -12.93
CA GLY A 220 -6.12 36.67 -11.50
C GLY A 220 -7.34 37.51 -11.15
N VAL A 221 -7.43 37.88 -9.87
CA VAL A 221 -8.52 38.70 -9.31
C VAL A 221 -8.06 40.17 -9.28
N PHE A 222 -8.51 40.99 -10.23
CA PHE A 222 -8.06 42.39 -10.34
C PHE A 222 -9.19 43.41 -10.12
N MET A 223 -10.39 43.15 -10.62
CA MET A 223 -11.59 43.96 -10.42
C MET A 223 -12.81 43.03 -10.32
N THR A 224 -13.41 42.95 -9.14
CA THR A 224 -14.52 42.06 -8.83
C THR A 224 -15.86 42.79 -8.79
N SER A 225 -16.93 42.04 -9.05
CA SER A 225 -18.30 42.38 -8.68
C SER A 225 -18.73 41.46 -7.52
N LEU A 226 -18.21 41.74 -6.32
CA LEU A 226 -18.41 40.93 -5.11
C LEU A 226 -18.06 39.44 -5.33
N ALA A 227 -19.07 38.57 -5.40
CA ALA A 227 -18.95 37.11 -5.59
C ALA A 227 -19.47 36.64 -6.97
N MET A 228 -19.55 37.54 -7.95
CA MET A 228 -19.99 37.25 -9.33
C MET A 228 -19.17 36.12 -9.96
N HIS A 229 -19.81 34.99 -10.28
CA HIS A 229 -19.17 33.89 -10.99
C HIS A 229 -19.11 34.22 -12.48
N GLY A 230 -17.99 34.79 -12.90
CA GLY A 230 -17.70 35.09 -14.29
C GLY A 230 -16.35 35.79 -14.44
N LEU A 231 -16.03 36.17 -15.67
CA LEU A 231 -14.72 36.71 -16.03
C LEU A 231 -14.84 37.86 -17.03
N SER A 232 -13.78 38.65 -17.12
CA SER A 232 -13.62 39.64 -18.19
C SER A 232 -12.25 39.52 -18.83
N LEU A 233 -12.23 39.30 -20.15
CA LEU A 233 -11.00 39.48 -20.94
C LEU A 233 -10.79 40.97 -21.18
N THR A 234 -9.55 41.44 -21.08
CA THR A 234 -9.11 42.78 -21.47
C THR A 234 -7.92 42.68 -22.40
N VAL A 235 -7.94 43.37 -23.54
CA VAL A 235 -6.77 43.50 -24.44
C VAL A 235 -6.34 44.96 -24.51
N LEU A 236 -5.04 45.20 -24.30
CA LEU A 236 -4.35 46.45 -24.55
C LEU A 236 -3.44 46.27 -25.77
N ARG A 237 -3.69 47.02 -26.85
CA ARG A 237 -2.75 47.12 -27.98
C ARG A 237 -1.59 48.02 -27.60
N LEU A 238 -0.37 47.51 -27.71
CA LEU A 238 0.84 48.23 -27.29
C LEU A 238 1.34 49.20 -28.37
N ASP A 239 1.00 48.97 -29.64
CA ASP A 239 1.23 49.91 -30.76
C ASP A 239 0.61 51.30 -30.52
N ASP A 240 -0.57 51.31 -29.89
CA ASP A 240 -1.33 52.53 -29.62
C ASP A 240 -0.82 53.27 -28.38
N ALA A 241 -0.03 52.58 -27.54
CA ALA A 241 0.32 53.00 -26.19
C ALA A 241 1.86 53.02 -26.00
N PRO A 242 2.59 53.97 -26.62
CA PRO A 242 4.04 54.08 -26.49
C PRO A 242 4.50 54.10 -25.03
N GLY A 243 5.47 53.24 -24.68
CA GLY A 243 5.97 53.09 -23.32
C GLY A 243 5.10 52.20 -22.40
N ALA A 244 3.91 51.76 -22.81
CA ALA A 244 3.02 51.01 -21.93
C ALA A 244 3.55 49.62 -21.54
N LEU A 245 4.35 48.97 -22.39
CA LEU A 245 5.01 47.70 -22.04
C LEU A 245 6.01 47.91 -20.90
N GLN A 246 6.88 48.91 -21.05
CA GLN A 246 7.85 49.33 -20.03
C GLN A 246 7.14 49.79 -18.75
N ALA A 247 6.00 50.47 -18.86
CA ALA A 247 5.21 50.93 -17.72
C ALA A 247 4.51 49.78 -16.97
N LEU A 248 4.10 48.70 -17.67
CA LEU A 248 3.61 47.47 -17.04
C LEU A 248 4.73 46.75 -16.28
N ASP A 249 5.92 46.67 -16.88
CA ASP A 249 7.11 46.03 -16.31
C ASP A 249 7.77 46.82 -15.16
N ALA A 250 7.60 48.14 -15.14
CA ALA A 250 8.22 49.02 -14.16
C ALA A 250 7.87 48.61 -12.71
N PRO A 251 8.79 48.75 -11.73
CA PRO A 251 8.52 48.37 -10.34
C PRO A 251 7.23 48.96 -9.77
N ALA A 252 6.60 48.19 -8.88
CA ALA A 252 5.36 48.54 -8.22
C ALA A 252 5.25 47.83 -6.86
N ARG A 253 4.69 48.52 -5.86
CA ARG A 253 4.46 48.00 -4.51
C ARG A 253 3.05 48.34 -4.01
N ALA A 254 2.04 47.69 -4.58
CA ALA A 254 0.66 47.77 -4.13
C ALA A 254 0.10 46.35 -3.88
N PRO A 255 -0.73 46.12 -2.82
CA PRO A 255 -1.11 44.76 -2.38
C PRO A 255 -1.76 43.84 -3.42
N ALA A 256 -2.43 44.40 -4.45
CA ALA A 256 -3.10 43.66 -5.51
C ALA A 256 -2.39 43.73 -6.88
N TRP A 257 -1.17 44.28 -6.95
CA TRP A 257 -0.36 44.26 -8.17
C TRP A 257 0.74 43.19 -8.07
N PRO A 258 0.95 42.33 -9.09
CA PRO A 258 1.99 41.32 -9.06
C PRO A 258 3.39 41.94 -9.01
N ALA A 259 4.24 41.49 -8.08
CA ALA A 259 5.57 42.05 -7.83
C ALA A 259 6.54 41.93 -9.02
N ALA A 260 6.26 41.03 -9.97
CA ALA A 260 6.92 40.95 -11.27
C ALA A 260 5.93 40.47 -12.33
N LEU A 261 6.02 41.01 -13.55
CA LEU A 261 5.36 40.47 -14.73
C LEU A 261 6.38 39.74 -15.60
N ALA A 262 6.16 38.45 -15.82
CA ALA A 262 6.91 37.69 -16.82
C ALA A 262 6.27 37.87 -18.21
N ALA A 263 7.10 37.83 -19.25
CA ALA A 263 6.62 37.46 -20.58
C ALA A 263 6.06 36.03 -20.54
N PRO A 264 5.00 35.70 -21.29
CA PRO A 264 4.52 34.32 -21.43
C PRO A 264 5.55 33.54 -22.26
N GLY A 265 6.54 32.95 -21.57
CA GLY A 265 7.72 32.35 -22.18
C GLY A 265 7.40 31.33 -23.26
N GLU A 266 8.37 31.08 -24.13
CA GLU A 266 8.30 30.14 -25.26
C GLU A 266 8.36 28.66 -24.82
N ALA A 267 7.75 28.36 -23.67
CA ALA A 267 7.22 27.04 -23.37
C ALA A 267 6.03 26.75 -24.29
N GLU A 268 6.31 26.60 -25.59
CA GLU A 268 5.51 25.70 -26.41
C GLU A 268 5.51 24.35 -25.70
N GLY A 269 4.34 23.95 -25.22
CA GLY A 269 4.12 22.72 -24.47
C GLY A 269 4.26 21.45 -25.30
N ARG A 270 5.30 21.36 -26.15
CA ARG A 270 6.03 20.10 -26.30
C ARG A 270 6.58 19.73 -24.92
N ALA A 271 5.73 19.07 -24.14
CA ALA A 271 6.19 17.90 -23.43
C ALA A 271 6.72 16.93 -24.50
N THR A 272 7.98 17.11 -24.93
CA THR A 272 8.82 15.97 -25.27
C THR A 272 8.66 15.02 -24.10
N PRO A 273 8.09 13.83 -24.29
CA PRO A 273 8.05 12.85 -23.23
C PRO A 273 9.51 12.62 -22.85
N VAL A 274 9.89 12.96 -21.62
CA VAL A 274 11.13 12.42 -21.08
C VAL A 274 10.83 10.95 -20.90
N THR A 275 11.16 10.17 -21.93
CA THR A 275 11.25 8.71 -21.89
C THR A 275 12.39 8.34 -20.96
N THR A 276 12.15 8.58 -19.66
CA THR A 276 12.92 8.00 -18.57
C THR A 276 13.06 6.52 -18.88
N GLY A 277 14.28 6.00 -18.90
CA GLY A 277 14.62 4.64 -19.30
C GLY A 277 14.13 3.55 -18.34
N ALA A 278 12.88 3.63 -17.88
CA ALA A 278 12.08 2.43 -17.71
C ALA A 278 11.98 1.78 -19.10
N THR A 279 12.85 0.81 -19.35
CA THR A 279 12.66 -0.11 -20.44
C THR A 279 11.34 -0.82 -20.19
N ASP A 280 10.31 -0.47 -20.96
CA ASP A 280 9.36 -1.51 -21.38
C ASP A 280 10.22 -2.69 -21.87
N PRO A 281 9.99 -3.93 -21.36
CA PRO A 281 10.61 -5.09 -21.99
C PRO A 281 10.25 -5.04 -23.48
N PRO A 282 11.19 -5.38 -24.39
CA PRO A 282 10.97 -5.16 -25.81
C PRO A 282 9.63 -5.77 -26.22
N SER A 283 8.78 -4.94 -26.82
CA SER A 283 7.62 -5.42 -27.55
C SER A 283 8.13 -6.09 -28.82
N ASP A 284 8.69 -7.28 -28.66
CA ASP A 284 8.81 -8.27 -29.74
C ASP A 284 7.43 -8.29 -30.42
N GLU A 285 7.39 -8.05 -31.73
CA GLU A 285 6.13 -8.01 -32.47
C GLU A 285 5.40 -9.32 -32.25
N ALA A 286 4.30 -9.26 -31.50
CA ALA A 286 3.72 -10.44 -30.89
C ALA A 286 3.15 -11.36 -31.98
N ASP A 287 3.89 -12.42 -32.34
CA ASP A 287 3.46 -13.44 -33.30
C ASP A 287 2.03 -13.89 -32.93
N PRO A 288 1.01 -13.54 -33.74
CA PRO A 288 -0.38 -13.81 -33.38
C PRO A 288 -0.66 -15.31 -33.28
N GLU A 289 0.11 -16.15 -33.98
CA GLU A 289 0.02 -17.60 -33.86
C GLU A 289 0.76 -18.10 -32.61
N ALA A 290 1.84 -17.47 -32.15
CA ALA A 290 2.45 -17.79 -30.86
C ALA A 290 1.53 -17.42 -29.69
N ALA A 291 0.90 -16.24 -29.75
CA ALA A 291 -0.09 -15.81 -28.77
C ALA A 291 -1.27 -16.80 -28.69
N LYS A 292 -1.87 -17.18 -29.83
CA LYS A 292 -2.92 -18.21 -29.90
C LYS A 292 -2.45 -19.57 -29.35
N ARG A 293 -1.23 -20.00 -29.68
CA ARG A 293 -0.63 -21.27 -29.18
C ARG A 293 -0.43 -21.23 -27.66
N ALA A 294 0.00 -20.10 -27.09
CA ALA A 294 0.13 -19.93 -25.64
C ALA A 294 -1.24 -19.87 -24.94
N LEU A 295 -2.22 -19.19 -25.53
CA LEU A 295 -3.60 -19.09 -25.05
C LEU A 295 -4.33 -20.45 -25.04
N ALA A 296 -4.00 -21.34 -25.99
CA ALA A 296 -4.56 -22.69 -26.10
C ALA A 296 -3.81 -23.76 -25.28
N ALA A 297 -2.63 -23.45 -24.74
CA ALA A 297 -1.80 -24.37 -23.96
C ALA A 297 -1.88 -24.06 -22.45
N GLU A 298 -1.51 -25.01 -21.60
CA GLU A 298 -1.33 -24.73 -20.16
C GLU A 298 -0.03 -23.97 -19.91
N PRO A 299 0.00 -22.95 -19.01
CA PRO A 299 -1.09 -22.54 -18.11
C PRO A 299 -2.09 -21.53 -18.72
N GLY A 300 -1.83 -21.04 -19.94
CA GLY A 300 -2.59 -19.95 -20.57
C GLY A 300 -4.09 -20.23 -20.75
N ALA A 301 -4.46 -21.46 -21.10
CA ALA A 301 -5.85 -21.90 -21.22
C ALA A 301 -6.61 -21.75 -19.89
N THR A 302 -5.99 -22.19 -18.78
CA THR A 302 -6.54 -22.04 -17.42
C THR A 302 -6.64 -20.56 -17.02
N VAL A 303 -5.61 -19.74 -17.29
CA VAL A 303 -5.62 -18.29 -16.99
C VAL A 303 -6.74 -17.57 -17.76
N ALA A 304 -6.90 -17.86 -19.05
CA ALA A 304 -7.94 -17.24 -19.87
C ALA A 304 -9.35 -17.72 -19.49
N ALA A 305 -9.52 -18.98 -19.08
CA ALA A 305 -10.79 -19.47 -18.54
C ALA A 305 -11.17 -18.75 -17.23
N ALA A 306 -10.21 -18.57 -16.31
CA ALA A 306 -10.41 -17.81 -15.08
C ALA A 306 -10.79 -16.34 -15.36
N LEU A 307 -10.09 -15.66 -16.28
CA LEU A 307 -10.39 -14.26 -16.64
C LEU A 307 -11.78 -14.10 -17.29
N ARG A 308 -12.20 -15.05 -18.13
CA ARG A 308 -13.58 -15.09 -18.67
C ARG A 308 -14.62 -15.29 -17.58
N ALA A 309 -14.42 -16.24 -16.67
CA ALA A 309 -15.35 -16.49 -15.57
C ALA A 309 -15.49 -15.26 -14.65
N ALA A 310 -14.36 -14.64 -14.27
CA ALA A 310 -14.36 -13.39 -13.51
C ALA A 310 -15.04 -12.24 -14.25
N ARG A 311 -14.82 -12.09 -15.57
CA ARG A 311 -15.51 -11.10 -16.42
C ARG A 311 -17.02 -11.28 -16.39
N ASP A 312 -17.50 -12.51 -16.59
CA ASP A 312 -18.92 -12.78 -16.76
C ASP A 312 -19.67 -12.68 -15.42
N ALA A 313 -19.06 -13.13 -14.32
CA ALA A 313 -19.58 -12.93 -12.97
C ALA A 313 -19.65 -11.43 -12.59
N LEU A 314 -18.58 -10.66 -12.78
CA LEU A 314 -18.58 -9.22 -12.48
C LEU A 314 -19.51 -8.43 -13.41
N ALA A 315 -19.70 -8.87 -14.66
CA ALA A 315 -20.67 -8.26 -15.57
C ALA A 315 -22.13 -8.48 -15.12
N ALA A 316 -22.43 -9.63 -14.50
CA ALA A 316 -23.74 -9.95 -13.92
C ALA A 316 -23.95 -9.28 -12.54
N ALA A 317 -22.92 -9.24 -11.70
CA ALA A 317 -22.97 -8.61 -10.38
C ALA A 317 -23.01 -7.07 -10.44
N GLN A 318 -22.63 -6.45 -11.57
CA GLN A 318 -22.52 -5.00 -11.74
C GLN A 318 -23.70 -4.18 -11.16
N PRO A 319 -24.99 -4.49 -11.44
CA PRO A 319 -26.11 -3.68 -10.91
C PRO A 319 -26.29 -3.82 -9.39
N LYS A 320 -25.97 -5.00 -8.83
CA LYS A 320 -25.99 -5.27 -7.38
C LYS A 320 -24.87 -4.50 -6.68
N LEU A 321 -23.67 -4.50 -7.27
CA LEU A 321 -22.50 -3.82 -6.75
C LEU A 321 -22.65 -2.28 -6.80
N ASP A 322 -23.10 -1.73 -7.93
CA ASP A 322 -23.38 -0.29 -8.07
C ASP A 322 -24.51 0.16 -7.11
N ALA A 323 -25.53 -0.67 -6.87
CA ALA A 323 -26.63 -0.38 -5.92
C ALA A 323 -26.27 -0.58 -4.43
N LEU A 324 -25.19 -1.31 -4.12
CA LEU A 324 -24.60 -1.35 -2.78
C LEU A 324 -23.71 -0.14 -2.56
N ASP A 325 -22.81 0.14 -3.51
CA ASP A 325 -21.89 1.27 -3.48
C ASP A 325 -22.63 2.62 -3.48
N GLY A 326 -23.76 2.75 -4.18
CA GLY A 326 -24.61 3.95 -4.14
C GLY A 326 -25.24 4.26 -2.76
N LYS A 327 -25.04 3.41 -1.74
CA LYS A 327 -25.45 3.66 -0.34
C LYS A 327 -24.29 4.08 0.57
N VAL A 328 -23.05 3.73 0.23
CA VAL A 328 -21.86 3.86 1.12
C VAL A 328 -20.61 4.43 0.43
N GLY A 329 -20.72 4.75 -0.85
CA GLY A 329 -19.69 5.28 -1.75
C GLY A 329 -20.34 6.17 -2.81
N ASP A 330 -19.93 6.05 -4.08
CA ASP A 330 -20.45 6.86 -5.20
C ASP A 330 -21.15 6.07 -6.32
N GLY A 331 -21.35 4.76 -6.16
CA GLY A 331 -22.20 3.95 -7.03
C GLY A 331 -21.54 3.50 -8.32
N ASP A 332 -20.21 3.40 -8.33
CA ASP A 332 -19.39 3.06 -9.51
C ASP A 332 -18.71 1.69 -9.40
N CYS A 333 -18.65 1.09 -8.21
CA CYS A 333 -17.80 -0.06 -7.91
C CYS A 333 -17.99 -1.25 -8.86
N GLY A 334 -19.23 -1.64 -9.16
CA GLY A 334 -19.55 -2.74 -10.08
C GLY A 334 -19.21 -2.40 -11.52
N SER A 335 -19.57 -1.20 -11.96
CA SER A 335 -19.20 -0.65 -13.27
C SER A 335 -17.67 -0.58 -13.45
N THR A 336 -16.93 -0.24 -12.39
CA THR A 336 -15.46 -0.17 -12.36
C THR A 336 -14.82 -1.56 -12.40
N LEU A 337 -15.32 -2.51 -11.62
CA LEU A 337 -14.89 -3.92 -11.67
C LEU A 337 -15.13 -4.54 -13.06
N LYS A 338 -16.33 -4.35 -13.63
CA LYS A 338 -16.72 -4.83 -14.97
C LYS A 338 -15.83 -4.29 -16.09
N ARG A 339 -15.46 -3.00 -16.06
CA ARG A 339 -14.48 -2.43 -17.01
C ARG A 339 -13.12 -3.12 -16.90
N GLY A 340 -12.63 -3.31 -15.68
CA GLY A 340 -11.36 -3.97 -15.40
C GLY A 340 -11.32 -5.41 -15.90
N SER A 341 -12.29 -6.23 -15.52
CA SER A 341 -12.35 -7.65 -15.88
C SER A 341 -12.56 -7.87 -17.39
N ALA A 342 -13.34 -7.02 -18.06
CA ALA A 342 -13.47 -7.07 -19.51
C ALA A 342 -12.17 -6.74 -20.24
N ALA A 343 -11.45 -5.68 -19.82
CA ALA A 343 -10.15 -5.33 -20.39
C ALA A 343 -9.08 -6.40 -20.11
N ALA A 344 -9.06 -6.97 -18.91
CA ALA A 344 -8.12 -8.02 -18.52
C ALA A 344 -8.32 -9.32 -19.32
N ALA A 345 -9.57 -9.73 -19.57
CA ALA A 345 -9.87 -10.87 -20.44
C ALA A 345 -9.49 -10.58 -21.91
N ALA A 346 -9.91 -9.43 -22.45
CA ALA A 346 -9.61 -9.05 -23.83
C ALA A 346 -8.11 -8.99 -24.11
N ALA A 347 -7.33 -8.35 -23.23
CA ALA A 347 -5.88 -8.21 -23.37
C ALA A 347 -5.11 -9.56 -23.34
N VAL A 348 -5.72 -10.62 -22.82
CA VAL A 348 -5.17 -11.99 -22.88
C VAL A 348 -5.65 -12.72 -24.15
N GLU A 349 -6.87 -12.44 -24.62
CA GLU A 349 -7.44 -13.02 -25.83
C GLU A 349 -6.87 -12.41 -27.13
N ASP A 350 -6.46 -11.14 -27.11
CA ASP A 350 -5.80 -10.43 -28.23
C ASP A 350 -4.26 -10.49 -28.22
N GLY A 351 -3.66 -10.96 -27.13
CA GLY A 351 -2.20 -11.12 -26.98
C GLY A 351 -1.45 -9.92 -26.39
N THR A 352 -2.13 -8.83 -26.04
CA THR A 352 -1.54 -7.65 -25.35
C THR A 352 -0.83 -8.02 -24.03
N VAL A 353 -1.29 -9.07 -23.35
CA VAL A 353 -0.63 -9.70 -22.21
C VAL A 353 -0.08 -11.06 -22.63
N ALA A 354 1.25 -11.14 -22.70
CA ALA A 354 1.99 -12.35 -23.03
C ALA A 354 1.75 -13.49 -22.01
N LEU A 355 1.23 -14.62 -22.48
CA LEU A 355 1.10 -15.87 -21.70
C LEU A 355 2.24 -16.87 -21.94
N GLN A 356 3.11 -16.63 -22.93
CA GLN A 356 4.27 -17.46 -23.26
C GLN A 356 5.45 -17.31 -22.28
N GLY A 357 5.39 -16.33 -21.38
CA GLY A 357 6.40 -16.06 -20.36
C GLY A 357 6.19 -16.85 -19.07
N SER A 358 6.37 -16.18 -17.93
CA SER A 358 5.97 -16.69 -16.61
C SER A 358 4.61 -16.14 -16.17
N LEU A 359 3.99 -16.81 -15.20
CA LEU A 359 2.80 -16.30 -14.51
C LEU A 359 3.08 -14.98 -13.79
N GLY A 360 4.33 -14.74 -13.34
CA GLY A 360 4.75 -13.47 -12.76
C GLY A 360 4.69 -12.32 -13.77
N ALA A 361 5.22 -12.53 -14.98
CA ALA A 361 5.16 -11.54 -16.06
C ALA A 361 3.71 -11.28 -16.52
N ALA A 362 2.91 -12.34 -16.68
CA ALA A 362 1.50 -12.21 -17.05
C ALA A 362 0.69 -11.41 -16.00
N ALA A 363 0.91 -11.66 -14.70
CA ALA A 363 0.26 -10.91 -13.63
C ALA A 363 0.65 -9.43 -13.63
N ILE A 364 1.93 -9.09 -13.85
CA ILE A 364 2.38 -7.69 -13.98
C ILE A 364 1.72 -7.01 -15.21
N GLY A 365 1.61 -7.74 -16.33
CA GLY A 365 0.90 -7.27 -17.53
C GLY A 365 -0.58 -6.96 -17.26
N LEU A 366 -1.29 -7.90 -16.63
CA LEU A 366 -2.69 -7.70 -16.18
C LEU A 366 -2.81 -6.51 -15.22
N GLY A 367 -1.86 -6.31 -14.31
CA GLY A 367 -1.82 -5.14 -13.43
C GLY A 367 -1.72 -3.81 -14.19
N ARG A 368 -0.97 -3.76 -15.30
CA ARG A 368 -0.93 -2.60 -16.21
C ARG A 368 -2.29 -2.34 -16.85
N VAL A 369 -2.94 -3.39 -17.37
CA VAL A 369 -4.25 -3.30 -18.05
C VAL A 369 -5.35 -2.86 -17.07
N LEU A 370 -5.46 -3.50 -15.90
CA LEU A 370 -6.43 -3.15 -14.86
C LEU A 370 -6.26 -1.72 -14.37
N GLY A 371 -5.01 -1.28 -14.13
CA GLY A 371 -4.72 0.09 -13.74
C GLY A 371 -5.12 1.16 -14.76
N ALA A 372 -5.09 0.83 -16.06
CA ALA A 372 -5.53 1.73 -17.12
C ALA A 372 -7.05 1.71 -17.34
N ALA A 373 -7.69 0.53 -17.28
CA ALA A 373 -9.10 0.35 -17.63
C ALA A 373 -10.10 0.69 -16.50
N MET A 374 -9.70 0.50 -15.25
CA MET A 374 -10.60 0.71 -14.11
C MET A 374 -10.69 2.19 -13.70
N GLY A 375 -9.53 2.86 -13.60
CA GLY A 375 -9.43 4.21 -13.05
C GLY A 375 -9.61 4.28 -11.53
N GLY A 376 -9.51 5.50 -10.99
CA GLY A 376 -9.70 5.79 -9.57
C GLY A 376 -8.78 5.01 -8.61
N THR A 377 -9.17 4.94 -7.34
CA THR A 377 -8.44 4.16 -6.33
C THR A 377 -8.47 2.66 -6.65
N SER A 378 -9.59 2.14 -7.15
CA SER A 378 -9.75 0.72 -7.47
C SER A 378 -8.74 0.24 -8.51
N GLY A 379 -8.51 1.00 -9.59
CA GLY A 379 -7.49 0.67 -10.59
C GLY A 379 -6.06 0.73 -10.04
N ALA A 380 -5.76 1.70 -9.17
CA ALA A 380 -4.46 1.78 -8.50
C ALA A 380 -4.21 0.57 -7.57
N VAL A 381 -5.22 0.17 -6.79
CA VAL A 381 -5.14 -0.98 -5.88
C VAL A 381 -5.07 -2.30 -6.65
N TYR A 382 -5.89 -2.52 -7.68
CA TYR A 382 -5.81 -3.74 -8.50
C TYR A 382 -4.48 -3.84 -9.26
N LYS A 383 -3.96 -2.74 -9.81
CA LYS A 383 -2.61 -2.72 -10.41
C LYS A 383 -1.54 -3.16 -9.40
N LEU A 384 -1.63 -2.66 -8.17
CA LEU A 384 -0.70 -2.97 -7.08
C LEU A 384 -0.80 -4.44 -6.64
N ILE A 385 -2.02 -4.96 -6.45
CA ILE A 385 -2.30 -6.37 -6.15
C ILE A 385 -1.64 -7.27 -7.19
N PHE A 386 -1.92 -7.04 -8.48
CA PHE A 386 -1.43 -7.86 -9.58
C PHE A 386 0.09 -7.73 -9.78
N THR A 387 0.68 -6.56 -9.52
CA THR A 387 2.14 -6.38 -9.54
C THR A 387 2.83 -7.17 -8.42
N ALA A 388 2.29 -7.13 -7.20
CA ALA A 388 2.85 -7.87 -6.06
C ALA A 388 2.62 -9.39 -6.18
N ALA A 389 1.45 -9.80 -6.65
CA ALA A 389 1.14 -11.17 -7.04
C ALA A 389 2.15 -11.69 -8.07
N GLY A 390 2.48 -10.88 -9.09
CA GLY A 390 3.48 -11.24 -10.09
C GLY A 390 4.88 -11.45 -9.53
N GLY A 391 5.28 -10.63 -8.55
CA GLY A 391 6.53 -10.81 -7.81
C GLY A 391 6.57 -12.09 -6.95
N ALA A 392 5.42 -12.56 -6.46
CA ALA A 392 5.30 -13.82 -5.71
C ALA A 392 5.23 -15.06 -6.61
N LEU A 393 4.68 -14.93 -7.83
CA LEU A 393 4.64 -15.98 -8.85
C LEU A 393 5.99 -16.15 -9.57
N GLY A 394 6.77 -15.07 -9.73
CA GLY A 394 8.12 -15.12 -10.28
C GLY A 394 8.18 -15.79 -11.67
N ASP A 395 9.00 -16.84 -11.78
CA ASP A 395 9.18 -17.62 -13.01
C ASP A 395 8.24 -18.84 -13.14
N ASP A 396 7.24 -18.99 -12.26
CA ASP A 396 6.30 -20.12 -12.31
C ASP A 396 5.56 -20.22 -13.66
N ARG A 397 5.38 -21.46 -14.13
CA ARG A 397 4.67 -21.79 -15.38
C ARG A 397 3.52 -22.78 -15.17
N ALA A 398 3.05 -22.92 -13.93
CA ALA A 398 1.93 -23.79 -13.58
C ALA A 398 1.09 -23.13 -12.49
N VAL A 399 -0.23 -23.06 -12.69
CA VAL A 399 -1.15 -22.56 -11.66
C VAL A 399 -1.38 -23.66 -10.63
N SER A 400 -1.29 -23.32 -9.35
CA SER A 400 -1.56 -24.22 -8.23
C SER A 400 -2.24 -23.46 -7.10
N ALA A 401 -2.95 -24.15 -6.21
CA ALA A 401 -3.54 -23.53 -5.02
C ALA A 401 -2.50 -22.83 -4.13
N ALA A 402 -1.29 -23.40 -4.02
CA ALA A 402 -0.20 -22.82 -3.24
C ALA A 402 0.36 -21.53 -3.88
N SER A 403 0.65 -21.54 -5.18
CA SER A 403 1.15 -20.35 -5.89
C SER A 403 0.09 -19.26 -6.04
N LEU A 404 -1.18 -19.62 -6.23
CA LEU A 404 -2.31 -18.67 -6.19
C LEU A 404 -2.54 -18.08 -4.79
N GLY A 405 -2.47 -18.90 -3.73
CA GLY A 405 -2.58 -18.44 -2.34
C GLY A 405 -1.47 -17.46 -1.96
N ALA A 406 -0.21 -17.77 -2.31
CA ALA A 406 0.92 -16.86 -2.11
C ALA A 406 0.79 -15.56 -2.94
N ALA A 407 0.27 -15.64 -4.17
CA ALA A 407 0.02 -14.48 -5.01
C ALA A 407 -1.05 -13.54 -4.41
N LEU A 408 -2.14 -14.10 -3.87
CA LEU A 408 -3.18 -13.34 -3.18
C LEU A 408 -2.69 -12.78 -1.83
N GLU A 409 -1.90 -13.53 -1.06
CA GLU A 409 -1.32 -13.05 0.20
C GLU A 409 -0.35 -11.88 -0.05
N ALA A 410 0.50 -11.96 -1.08
CA ALA A 410 1.37 -10.87 -1.50
C ALA A 410 0.60 -9.65 -2.04
N GLY A 411 -0.46 -9.89 -2.81
CA GLY A 411 -1.35 -8.84 -3.33
C GLY A 411 -2.07 -8.08 -2.22
N ALA A 412 -2.68 -8.80 -1.26
CA ALA A 412 -3.36 -8.23 -0.10
C ALA A 412 -2.38 -7.49 0.82
N ALA A 413 -1.18 -8.03 1.06
CA ALA A 413 -0.13 -7.37 1.83
C ALA A 413 0.33 -6.05 1.18
N ALA A 414 0.48 -6.01 -0.14
CA ALA A 414 0.85 -4.79 -0.86
C ALA A 414 -0.27 -3.74 -0.82
N ALA A 415 -1.51 -4.14 -1.12
CA ALA A 415 -2.68 -3.28 -1.06
C ALA A 415 -2.92 -2.71 0.34
N SER A 416 -2.72 -3.51 1.39
CA SER A 416 -2.76 -3.05 2.78
C SER A 416 -1.65 -2.03 3.07
N LYS A 417 -0.39 -2.38 2.79
CA LYS A 417 0.78 -1.53 3.07
C LYS A 417 0.72 -0.14 2.44
N TYR A 418 0.25 -0.03 1.20
CA TYR A 418 0.26 1.24 0.45
C TYR A 418 -1.12 1.90 0.32
N GLY A 419 -2.21 1.15 0.52
CA GLY A 419 -3.58 1.69 0.61
C GLY A 419 -4.00 2.10 2.02
N GLY A 420 -3.26 1.68 3.05
CA GLY A 420 -3.50 2.04 4.45
C GLY A 420 -4.68 1.32 5.12
N ALA A 421 -5.18 0.25 4.51
CA ALA A 421 -6.34 -0.51 4.98
C ALA A 421 -5.94 -1.89 5.55
N GLU A 422 -6.62 -2.34 6.59
CA GLU A 422 -6.48 -3.67 7.18
C GLU A 422 -7.62 -4.62 6.77
N GLU A 423 -7.56 -5.87 7.25
CA GLU A 423 -8.54 -6.93 6.94
C GLU A 423 -9.97 -6.58 7.39
N HIS A 424 -10.13 -5.83 8.48
CA HIS A 424 -11.44 -5.55 9.07
C HIS A 424 -12.01 -4.16 8.70
N ASP A 425 -11.29 -3.39 7.88
CA ASP A 425 -11.63 -1.99 7.56
C ASP A 425 -12.81 -1.80 6.60
N ARG A 426 -13.48 -2.89 6.22
CA ARG A 426 -14.53 -2.96 5.19
C ARG A 426 -14.04 -2.49 3.82
N THR A 427 -13.18 -3.31 3.22
CA THR A 427 -12.72 -3.13 1.84
C THR A 427 -12.60 -4.49 1.16
N MET A 428 -12.19 -4.52 -0.11
CA MET A 428 -11.78 -5.76 -0.80
C MET A 428 -10.79 -6.64 -0.02
N LEU A 429 -9.98 -6.07 0.89
CA LEU A 429 -9.07 -6.83 1.75
C LEU A 429 -9.79 -7.79 2.70
N SER A 430 -11.02 -7.45 3.13
CA SER A 430 -11.85 -8.28 4.00
C SER A 430 -12.19 -9.63 3.37
N ALA A 431 -12.25 -9.71 2.03
CA ALA A 431 -12.43 -10.95 1.29
C ALA A 431 -11.10 -11.58 0.81
N LEU A 432 -10.11 -10.76 0.43
CA LEU A 432 -8.81 -11.26 -0.07
C LEU A 432 -7.98 -11.99 0.99
N TRP A 433 -7.94 -11.51 2.24
CA TRP A 433 -7.14 -12.15 3.29
C TRP A 433 -7.64 -13.56 3.67
N PRO A 434 -8.95 -13.77 3.90
CA PRO A 434 -9.51 -15.12 4.09
C PRO A 434 -9.30 -16.04 2.89
N ALA A 435 -9.50 -15.57 1.67
CA ALA A 435 -9.29 -16.37 0.46
C ALA A 435 -7.83 -16.86 0.30
N ALA A 436 -6.86 -15.97 0.55
CA ALA A 436 -5.44 -16.32 0.53
C ALA A 436 -5.10 -17.39 1.59
N ARG A 437 -5.68 -17.26 2.80
CA ARG A 437 -5.51 -18.24 3.89
C ARG A 437 -6.13 -19.59 3.55
N ALA A 438 -7.35 -19.62 2.99
CA ALA A 438 -8.03 -20.85 2.59
C ALA A 438 -7.21 -21.69 1.60
N LEU A 439 -6.67 -21.04 0.57
CA LEU A 439 -5.81 -21.66 -0.45
C LEU A 439 -4.48 -22.16 0.11
N ARG A 440 -3.81 -21.36 0.96
CA ARG A 440 -2.53 -21.73 1.57
C ARG A 440 -2.66 -22.85 2.60
N ASP A 441 -3.70 -22.81 3.43
CA ASP A 441 -3.96 -23.80 4.48
C ASP A 441 -4.66 -25.07 3.95
N ALA A 442 -5.09 -25.06 2.68
CA ALA A 442 -5.87 -26.11 2.00
C ALA A 442 -7.17 -26.48 2.73
N LYS A 443 -7.97 -25.47 3.08
CA LYS A 443 -9.26 -25.60 3.82
C LYS A 443 -10.35 -24.77 3.13
N GLY A 444 -11.41 -25.44 2.65
CA GLY A 444 -12.56 -24.80 2.00
C GLY A 444 -12.26 -24.24 0.60
N SER A 445 -13.27 -23.66 -0.04
CA SER A 445 -13.13 -22.86 -1.26
C SER A 445 -12.60 -21.45 -0.92
N ALA A 446 -11.86 -20.86 -1.86
CA ALA A 446 -11.42 -19.47 -1.78
C ALA A 446 -12.59 -18.48 -1.89
N GLY A 447 -13.63 -18.84 -2.65
CA GLY A 447 -14.86 -18.05 -2.80
C GLY A 447 -15.79 -18.17 -1.59
N GLU A 448 -15.91 -19.37 -0.99
CA GLU A 448 -16.60 -19.57 0.30
C GLU A 448 -16.00 -18.66 1.38
N ALA A 449 -14.68 -18.74 1.59
CA ALA A 449 -13.97 -17.95 2.61
C ALA A 449 -14.03 -16.43 2.32
N ALA A 450 -14.02 -16.03 1.05
CA ALA A 450 -14.24 -14.64 0.65
C ALA A 450 -15.66 -14.17 0.97
N ALA A 451 -16.68 -14.98 0.66
CA ALA A 451 -18.10 -14.66 0.84
C ALA A 451 -18.49 -14.56 2.33
N GLU A 452 -18.08 -15.52 3.16
CA GLU A 452 -18.33 -15.50 4.62
C GLU A 452 -17.80 -14.21 5.27
N ALA A 453 -16.63 -13.74 4.82
CA ALA A 453 -15.98 -12.55 5.34
C ALA A 453 -16.57 -11.21 4.85
N THR A 454 -17.56 -11.23 3.95
CA THR A 454 -18.33 -10.03 3.57
C THR A 454 -19.41 -9.62 4.58
N ALA A 455 -19.53 -10.37 5.68
CA ALA A 455 -20.52 -10.15 6.74
C ALA A 455 -20.48 -8.74 7.36
N GLU A 456 -21.62 -8.29 7.88
CA GLU A 456 -21.83 -6.90 8.28
C GLU A 456 -20.96 -6.45 9.48
N SER A 457 -20.05 -5.50 9.24
CA SER A 457 -19.44 -4.67 10.28
C SER A 457 -20.10 -3.28 10.33
N GLY A 458 -20.40 -2.79 11.53
CA GLY A 458 -20.95 -1.43 11.74
C GLY A 458 -19.93 -0.29 11.61
N HIS A 459 -18.67 -0.59 11.33
CA HIS A 459 -17.57 0.38 11.26
C HIS A 459 -16.68 0.08 10.04
N ALA A 460 -16.25 1.13 9.34
CA ALA A 460 -15.29 1.07 8.24
C ALA A 460 -14.08 1.94 8.59
N GLY A 461 -12.89 1.34 8.60
CA GLY A 461 -11.63 2.05 8.89
C GLY A 461 -11.00 2.73 7.68
N ALA A 462 -11.36 2.28 6.46
CA ALA A 462 -10.78 2.77 5.22
C ALA A 462 -11.81 2.84 4.07
N GLY A 463 -11.35 3.26 2.89
CA GLY A 463 -12.19 3.41 1.69
C GLY A 463 -13.23 4.52 1.82
N ARG A 464 -14.15 4.62 0.84
CA ARG A 464 -15.22 5.65 0.85
C ARG A 464 -16.20 5.44 2.00
N SER A 465 -16.45 4.19 2.37
CA SER A 465 -17.24 3.77 3.53
C SER A 465 -16.80 4.43 4.84
N SER A 466 -15.52 4.76 5.02
CA SER A 466 -15.01 5.45 6.22
C SER A 466 -15.53 6.89 6.40
N TYR A 467 -16.03 7.53 5.34
CA TYR A 467 -16.66 8.86 5.41
C TYR A 467 -18.14 8.81 5.83
N ILE A 468 -18.72 7.61 5.93
CA ILE A 468 -20.15 7.39 6.13
C ILE A 468 -20.46 7.07 7.59
N ARG A 469 -21.57 7.61 8.10
CA ARG A 469 -22.01 7.40 9.49
C ARG A 469 -22.40 5.93 9.72
N SER A 470 -22.06 5.40 10.91
CA SER A 470 -22.23 3.98 11.25
C SER A 470 -23.67 3.47 11.30
N ASP A 471 -24.66 4.37 11.37
CA ASP A 471 -26.08 4.05 11.24
C ASP A 471 -26.49 3.72 9.80
N ILE A 472 -25.84 4.34 8.80
CA ILE A 472 -26.03 4.08 7.36
C ILE A 472 -25.23 2.82 6.93
N LEU A 473 -24.07 2.57 7.54
CA LEU A 473 -23.21 1.42 7.22
C LEU A 473 -23.83 0.06 7.61
N LYS A 474 -24.81 0.03 8.53
CA LYS A 474 -25.45 -1.19 9.03
C LYS A 474 -26.48 -1.73 8.04
N GLY A 475 -26.54 -3.05 7.82
CA GLY A 475 -27.43 -3.65 6.81
C GLY A 475 -26.93 -3.52 5.36
N VAL A 476 -25.70 -3.06 5.15
CA VAL A 476 -25.09 -2.89 3.82
C VAL A 476 -23.69 -3.52 3.81
N PRO A 477 -23.48 -4.66 3.13
CA PRO A 477 -22.14 -5.22 2.91
C PRO A 477 -21.22 -4.28 2.11
N ASP A 478 -19.90 -4.46 2.21
CA ASP A 478 -18.95 -3.68 1.41
C ASP A 478 -18.95 -4.14 -0.07
N PRO A 479 -19.19 -3.25 -1.05
CA PRO A 479 -19.19 -3.61 -2.47
C PRO A 479 -17.82 -4.09 -2.96
N GLY A 480 -16.71 -3.63 -2.37
CA GLY A 480 -15.37 -4.12 -2.71
C GLY A 480 -15.14 -5.58 -2.29
N ALA A 481 -15.54 -5.93 -1.07
CA ALA A 481 -15.48 -7.29 -0.53
C ALA A 481 -16.43 -8.25 -1.28
N ILE A 482 -17.68 -7.84 -1.53
CA ILE A 482 -18.63 -8.61 -2.34
C ILE A 482 -18.08 -8.80 -3.75
N GLY A 483 -17.56 -7.74 -4.38
CA GLY A 483 -16.94 -7.81 -5.70
C GLY A 483 -15.80 -8.83 -5.78
N VAL A 484 -15.00 -8.95 -4.72
CA VAL A 484 -13.95 -9.99 -4.62
C VAL A 484 -14.52 -11.40 -4.47
N ALA A 485 -15.54 -11.60 -3.63
CA ALA A 485 -16.18 -12.91 -3.47
C ALA A 485 -16.81 -13.40 -4.79
N GLU A 486 -17.49 -12.52 -5.52
CA GLU A 486 -18.17 -12.84 -6.80
C GLU A 486 -17.18 -13.35 -7.87
N TRP A 487 -15.97 -12.75 -7.99
CA TRP A 487 -14.99 -13.26 -8.96
C TRP A 487 -14.18 -14.46 -8.45
N LEU A 488 -13.93 -14.58 -7.14
CA LEU A 488 -13.24 -15.75 -6.58
C LEU A 488 -14.09 -17.02 -6.66
N GLU A 489 -15.40 -16.92 -6.42
CA GLU A 489 -16.31 -18.06 -6.53
C GLU A 489 -16.47 -18.52 -8.00
N ALA A 490 -16.53 -17.57 -8.94
CA ALA A 490 -16.55 -17.87 -10.38
C ALA A 490 -15.29 -18.63 -10.87
N LEU A 491 -14.18 -18.52 -10.14
CA LEU A 491 -12.93 -19.25 -10.43
C LEU A 491 -12.95 -20.71 -9.96
N VAL A 492 -13.79 -21.10 -8.99
CA VAL A 492 -13.78 -22.44 -8.39
C VAL A 492 -13.97 -23.55 -9.44
N PRO A 493 -14.99 -23.53 -10.32
CA PRO A 493 -15.20 -24.59 -11.30
C PRO A 493 -14.06 -24.73 -12.33
N VAL A 494 -13.34 -23.64 -12.61
CA VAL A 494 -12.19 -23.63 -13.54
C VAL A 494 -11.03 -24.46 -12.98
N PHE A 495 -10.82 -24.43 -11.66
CA PHE A 495 -9.75 -25.16 -11.00
C PHE A 495 -10.14 -26.57 -10.54
N GLU A 496 -11.42 -26.82 -10.24
CA GLU A 496 -11.92 -28.17 -9.95
C GLU A 496 -11.97 -29.07 -11.20
N GLY A 497 -12.29 -28.51 -12.37
CA GLY A 497 -12.39 -29.24 -13.63
C GLY A 497 -11.05 -29.69 -14.25
N ASN A 498 -9.91 -29.23 -13.73
CA ASN A 498 -8.59 -29.53 -14.29
C ASN A 498 -7.88 -30.65 -13.49
N PRO A 499 -7.66 -31.85 -14.05
CA PRO A 499 -7.07 -32.98 -13.32
C PRO A 499 -5.59 -32.79 -12.92
N ARG A 500 -4.96 -31.66 -13.30
CA ARG A 500 -3.62 -31.25 -12.83
C ARG A 500 -3.65 -30.30 -11.63
N VAL A 501 -4.82 -29.74 -11.29
CA VAL A 501 -5.02 -28.76 -10.20
C VAL A 501 -5.68 -29.38 -8.95
N HIS A 502 -6.11 -30.64 -9.01
CA HIS A 502 -6.27 -31.45 -7.79
C HIS A 502 -5.02 -31.35 -6.90
N PRO A 503 -5.16 -31.34 -5.56
CA PRO A 503 -4.02 -31.23 -4.66
C PRO A 503 -3.06 -32.40 -4.88
N ARG A 504 -1.94 -32.13 -5.57
CA ARG A 504 -0.79 -33.02 -5.57
C ARG A 504 -0.39 -33.20 -4.11
N ARG A 505 -0.53 -34.42 -3.59
CA ARG A 505 0.24 -34.83 -2.41
C ARG A 505 1.70 -34.67 -2.76
N GLU A 506 2.33 -33.63 -2.21
CA GLU A 506 3.79 -33.51 -2.30
C GLU A 506 4.44 -34.76 -1.68
N PRO A 507 5.62 -35.16 -2.17
CA PRO A 507 6.39 -36.23 -1.54
C PRO A 507 6.86 -35.77 -0.15
N ASP A 508 6.08 -36.14 0.86
CA ASP A 508 6.31 -35.99 2.30
C ASP A 508 7.81 -36.22 2.65
N PRO A 509 8.56 -35.16 3.05
CA PRO A 509 9.98 -35.27 3.37
C PRO A 509 10.16 -35.87 4.77
N GLN A 510 9.84 -37.16 4.88
CA GLN A 510 9.78 -37.90 6.14
C GLN A 510 11.11 -37.81 6.89
N LEU A 511 11.06 -37.29 8.12
CA LEU A 511 12.18 -37.45 9.05
C LEU A 511 12.36 -38.94 9.35
N ALA A 512 13.59 -39.39 9.48
CA ALA A 512 13.92 -40.75 9.88
C ALA A 512 13.54 -40.98 11.37
N HIS A 513 12.92 -42.12 11.68
CA HIS A 513 12.42 -42.41 13.03
C HIS A 513 12.50 -43.90 13.38
N GLU A 514 12.20 -44.25 14.64
CA GLU A 514 12.01 -45.63 15.07
C GLU A 514 10.95 -45.74 16.16
N LEU A 515 9.97 -46.64 15.99
CA LEU A 515 8.95 -46.91 16.98
C LEU A 515 9.23 -48.23 17.71
N LEU A 516 9.70 -48.13 18.95
CA LEU A 516 9.94 -49.27 19.82
C LEU A 516 8.70 -49.57 20.68
N HIS A 517 8.48 -50.85 21.01
CA HIS A 517 7.33 -51.33 21.77
C HIS A 517 7.79 -52.18 22.95
N GLY A 518 7.29 -51.89 24.16
CA GLY A 518 7.48 -52.72 25.34
C GLY A 518 6.77 -54.07 25.23
N ALA A 519 7.12 -55.01 26.12
CA ALA A 519 6.66 -56.39 26.04
C ALA A 519 5.13 -56.53 26.08
N ALA A 520 4.45 -55.84 27.01
CA ALA A 520 3.00 -55.86 27.12
C ALA A 520 2.31 -55.01 26.02
N ALA A 521 2.96 -53.94 25.56
CA ALA A 521 2.45 -53.09 24.47
C ALA A 521 2.30 -53.84 23.13
N ARG A 522 3.01 -54.96 22.93
CA ARG A 522 2.90 -55.82 21.74
C ARG A 522 1.65 -56.71 21.78
N PHE A 523 1.24 -57.20 22.94
CA PHE A 523 0.07 -58.07 23.07
C PHE A 523 -1.26 -57.28 23.04
N ALA A 524 -1.29 -56.08 23.62
CA ALA A 524 -2.51 -55.26 23.67
C ALA A 524 -3.11 -54.95 22.28
N SER A 525 -2.27 -54.74 21.25
CA SER A 525 -2.74 -54.50 19.88
C SER A 525 -3.26 -55.74 19.15
N ALA A 526 -3.01 -56.95 19.67
CA ALA A 526 -3.39 -58.21 19.02
C ALA A 526 -4.77 -58.74 19.43
N HIS A 527 -5.43 -58.15 20.44
CA HIS A 527 -6.68 -58.65 21.03
C HIS A 527 -7.82 -57.61 21.07
N GLY A 528 -7.77 -56.58 20.21
CA GLY A 528 -8.89 -55.66 19.98
C GLY A 528 -9.30 -54.75 21.13
N ALA A 529 -8.53 -54.71 22.23
CA ALA A 529 -8.83 -53.86 23.38
C ALA A 529 -8.83 -52.36 23.00
N ARG A 530 -9.83 -51.61 23.47
CA ARG A 530 -10.07 -50.21 23.06
C ARG A 530 -8.99 -49.18 23.50
N ALA A 531 -8.04 -49.55 24.34
CA ALA A 531 -6.98 -48.65 24.84
C ALA A 531 -5.73 -48.69 23.96
N ARG A 532 -5.24 -47.53 23.52
CA ARG A 532 -3.95 -47.42 22.82
C ARG A 532 -2.81 -47.45 23.85
N PRO A 533 -1.71 -48.21 23.62
CA PRO A 533 -0.56 -48.16 24.52
C PRO A 533 0.13 -46.78 24.46
N PRO A 534 0.46 -46.16 25.60
CA PRO A 534 1.04 -44.81 25.66
C PRO A 534 2.41 -44.74 25.00
N THR A 535 2.83 -43.52 24.66
CA THR A 535 3.90 -43.22 23.71
C THR A 535 4.77 -42.06 24.21
N ALA A 536 6.05 -42.33 24.46
CA ALA A 536 7.05 -41.27 24.69
C ALA A 536 7.75 -40.90 23.37
N VAL A 537 8.07 -39.62 23.16
CA VAL A 537 8.81 -39.12 21.99
C VAL A 537 10.17 -38.57 22.44
N LEU A 538 11.27 -39.05 21.84
CA LEU A 538 12.64 -38.77 22.26
C LEU A 538 13.41 -38.00 21.17
N LEU A 539 13.86 -36.78 21.49
CA LEU A 539 14.47 -35.83 20.57
C LEU A 539 15.91 -35.47 20.98
N HIS A 540 16.86 -35.56 20.05
CA HIS A 540 18.30 -35.42 20.30
C HIS A 540 18.83 -33.97 20.20
N GLY A 541 20.05 -33.74 20.70
CA GLY A 541 20.76 -32.45 20.57
C GLY A 541 21.28 -32.14 19.15
N ILE A 542 21.83 -30.93 18.96
CA ILE A 542 22.18 -30.28 17.66
C ILE A 542 23.25 -30.95 16.79
N LEU A 543 23.79 -32.08 17.25
CA LEU A 543 24.79 -32.90 16.55
C LEU A 543 24.56 -34.41 16.80
N GLY A 544 23.43 -34.76 17.42
CA GLY A 544 23.04 -36.13 17.70
C GLY A 544 22.27 -36.77 16.55
N SER A 545 21.96 -38.04 16.74
CA SER A 545 20.97 -38.81 15.98
C SER A 545 20.11 -39.57 16.97
N ARG A 546 18.99 -40.11 16.51
CA ARG A 546 18.08 -40.92 17.33
C ARG A 546 18.75 -42.18 17.88
N ARG A 547 19.82 -42.68 17.22
CA ARG A 547 20.63 -43.81 17.72
C ARG A 547 21.18 -43.53 19.13
N ASN A 548 21.54 -42.29 19.43
CA ASN A 548 22.09 -41.89 20.73
C ASN A 548 21.07 -42.05 21.88
N LEU A 549 19.77 -42.05 21.57
CA LEU A 549 18.69 -42.16 22.55
C LEU A 549 18.09 -43.58 22.63
N ARG A 550 18.54 -44.53 21.80
CA ARG A 550 18.00 -45.90 21.78
C ARG A 550 18.17 -46.66 23.11
N PRO A 551 19.32 -46.60 23.81
CA PRO A 551 19.46 -47.28 25.12
C PRO A 551 18.54 -46.68 26.21
N LEU A 552 18.24 -45.38 26.13
CA LEU A 552 17.27 -44.72 27.03
C LEU A 552 15.85 -45.22 26.73
N ALA A 553 15.49 -45.35 25.45
CA ALA A 553 14.20 -45.92 25.03
C ALA A 553 14.03 -47.38 25.46
N GLU A 554 15.06 -48.21 25.27
CA GLU A 554 15.06 -49.62 25.70
C GLU A 554 14.89 -49.75 27.22
N ARG A 555 15.55 -48.88 28.00
CA ARG A 555 15.38 -48.82 29.46
C ARG A 555 13.98 -48.36 29.88
N LEU A 556 13.46 -47.29 29.27
CA LEU A 556 12.08 -46.82 29.48
C LEU A 556 11.05 -47.94 29.20
N LEU A 557 11.30 -48.78 28.20
CA LEU A 557 10.42 -49.91 27.85
C LEU A 557 10.60 -51.15 28.76
N ALA A 558 11.71 -51.25 29.48
CA ALA A 558 11.90 -52.26 30.52
C ALA A 558 11.22 -51.85 31.83
N GLU A 559 11.32 -50.57 32.21
CA GLU A 559 10.68 -50.00 33.41
C GLU A 559 9.16 -49.76 33.19
N HIS A 560 8.72 -49.54 31.95
CA HIS A 560 7.31 -49.39 31.56
C HIS A 560 6.92 -50.31 30.37
N PRO A 561 6.76 -51.63 30.57
CA PRO A 561 6.52 -52.60 29.49
C PRO A 561 5.21 -52.44 28.71
N GLY A 562 4.27 -51.62 29.20
CA GLY A 562 3.03 -51.25 28.50
C GLY A 562 3.16 -50.07 27.53
N TRP A 563 4.32 -49.42 27.46
CA TRP A 563 4.54 -48.22 26.64
C TRP A 563 5.16 -48.52 25.25
N ARG A 564 5.20 -47.48 24.43
CA ARG A 564 5.95 -47.36 23.18
C ARG A 564 6.88 -46.16 23.26
N VAL A 565 7.98 -46.18 22.50
CA VAL A 565 8.92 -45.07 22.42
C VAL A 565 9.21 -44.74 20.95
N LEU A 566 8.97 -43.49 20.57
CA LEU A 566 9.28 -42.93 19.28
C LEU A 566 10.61 -42.17 19.34
N LEU A 567 11.61 -42.67 18.64
CA LEU A 567 12.93 -42.06 18.43
C LEU A 567 12.93 -41.30 17.11
N VAL A 568 13.42 -40.05 17.05
CA VAL A 568 13.38 -39.21 15.84
C VAL A 568 14.74 -38.61 15.49
N ASP A 569 15.15 -38.70 14.23
CA ASP A 569 16.26 -37.93 13.65
C ASP A 569 15.72 -36.57 13.16
N LEU A 570 16.14 -35.47 13.77
CA LEU A 570 15.67 -34.12 13.41
C LEU A 570 16.17 -33.69 12.02
N ARG A 571 15.52 -32.69 11.39
CA ARG A 571 15.93 -32.18 10.06
C ARG A 571 17.44 -31.93 9.97
N CYS A 572 18.05 -32.28 8.83
CA CYS A 572 19.51 -32.20 8.59
C CYS A 572 20.40 -33.18 9.39
N HIS A 573 19.84 -33.98 10.31
CA HIS A 573 20.57 -34.97 11.13
C HIS A 573 20.23 -36.41 10.71
N GLY A 574 21.03 -37.39 11.17
CA GLY A 574 20.76 -38.82 10.95
C GLY A 574 20.58 -39.15 9.47
N GLU A 575 19.42 -39.69 9.11
CA GLU A 575 19.02 -39.90 7.70
C GLU A 575 18.04 -38.85 7.17
N SER A 576 17.45 -38.03 8.05
CA SER A 576 16.69 -36.82 7.72
C SER A 576 17.53 -35.73 7.02
N SER A 577 18.82 -35.96 6.83
CA SER A 577 19.74 -35.15 6.01
C SER A 577 19.60 -35.38 4.50
N GLY A 578 19.04 -36.52 4.08
CA GLY A 578 18.77 -36.83 2.67
C GLY A 578 17.48 -36.18 2.15
N ALA A 579 16.44 -36.13 2.99
CA ALA A 579 15.06 -35.80 2.62
C ALA A 579 14.84 -34.35 2.11
N LEU A 580 15.82 -33.45 2.26
CA LEU A 580 15.71 -32.03 1.89
C LEU A 580 16.62 -31.63 0.71
N ARG A 581 16.98 -32.60 -0.16
CA ARG A 581 17.76 -32.35 -1.39
C ARG A 581 16.85 -32.29 -2.61
N GLY A 582 16.42 -31.08 -2.99
CA GLY A 582 15.75 -30.81 -4.28
C GLY A 582 14.47 -29.96 -4.23
N ALA A 583 13.92 -29.72 -3.03
CA ALA A 583 12.76 -28.83 -2.83
C ALA A 583 13.21 -27.40 -2.44
N PRO A 584 12.38 -26.36 -2.68
CA PRO A 584 12.63 -25.03 -2.12
C PRO A 584 12.72 -25.11 -0.59
N ARG A 585 13.82 -24.61 -0.01
CA ARG A 585 14.16 -24.84 1.40
C ARG A 585 13.45 -23.85 2.33
N PRO A 586 12.47 -24.26 3.16
CA PRO A 586 12.01 -23.43 4.27
C PRO A 586 13.13 -23.29 5.31
N PRO A 587 13.29 -22.13 5.96
CA PRO A 587 14.47 -21.80 6.75
C PRO A 587 14.73 -22.82 7.86
N HIS A 588 16.00 -23.17 8.08
CA HIS A 588 16.41 -24.16 9.08
C HIS A 588 16.38 -23.56 10.50
N THR A 589 15.18 -23.54 11.11
CA THR A 589 14.94 -22.98 12.46
C THR A 589 14.45 -24.04 13.45
N VAL A 590 14.42 -23.70 14.74
CA VAL A 590 13.79 -24.51 15.80
C VAL A 590 12.29 -24.70 15.52
N ALA A 591 11.59 -23.64 15.10
CA ALA A 591 10.17 -23.70 14.75
C ALA A 591 9.90 -24.61 13.55
N SER A 592 10.78 -24.57 12.54
CA SER A 592 10.70 -25.45 11.37
C SER A 592 11.02 -26.91 11.73
N ALA A 593 11.94 -27.15 12.66
CA ALA A 593 12.24 -28.49 13.17
C ALA A 593 11.09 -29.04 14.02
N ALA A 594 10.47 -28.21 14.87
CA ALA A 594 9.26 -28.57 15.62
C ALA A 594 8.09 -28.88 14.68
N GLY A 595 7.87 -28.06 13.64
CA GLY A 595 6.86 -28.30 12.61
C GLY A 595 7.09 -29.61 11.84
N ASP A 596 8.34 -29.98 11.56
CA ASP A 596 8.64 -31.30 10.99
C ASP A 596 8.32 -32.43 11.97
N VAL A 597 8.72 -32.34 13.25
CA VAL A 597 8.37 -33.36 14.25
C VAL A 597 6.86 -33.39 14.54
N LEU A 598 6.14 -32.28 14.34
CA LEU A 598 4.68 -32.26 14.41
C LEU A 598 4.01 -32.85 13.16
N ARG A 599 4.61 -32.77 11.97
CA ARG A 599 4.21 -33.56 10.79
C ARG A 599 4.61 -35.03 10.92
N LEU A 600 5.72 -35.28 11.60
CA LEU A 600 6.14 -36.58 12.15
C LEU A 600 5.36 -36.99 13.40
N LEU A 601 4.43 -36.14 13.82
CA LEU A 601 3.32 -36.45 14.69
C LEU A 601 2.01 -36.15 13.91
N ALA A 602 1.99 -36.39 12.58
CA ALA A 602 0.81 -36.32 11.68
C ALA A 602 0.60 -37.45 10.61
N HIS A 603 1.59 -38.32 10.31
CA HIS A 603 1.50 -39.51 9.40
C HIS A 603 1.04 -40.92 10.00
N LEU A 604 1.84 -41.65 10.83
CA LEU A 604 1.53 -42.99 11.48
C LEU A 604 0.37 -43.18 12.50
N ARG A 605 -0.31 -42.16 13.01
CA ARG A 605 -1.43 -42.25 13.99
C ARG A 605 -1.11 -42.32 15.49
N LEU A 606 0.02 -41.76 15.93
CA LEU A 606 0.36 -41.53 17.36
C LEU A 606 -0.06 -40.15 17.90
N PHE A 607 -0.24 -40.08 19.22
CA PHE A 607 -0.32 -38.88 20.07
C PHE A 607 0.64 -39.14 21.24
N PRO A 608 1.45 -38.17 21.72
CA PRO A 608 2.44 -38.43 22.74
C PRO A 608 1.95 -38.11 24.16
N GLU A 609 1.96 -39.11 25.04
CA GLU A 609 1.73 -38.93 26.48
C GLU A 609 2.95 -38.30 27.18
N ALA A 610 4.15 -38.41 26.58
CA ALA A 610 5.35 -37.70 27.01
C ALA A 610 6.21 -37.24 25.83
N ILE A 611 6.82 -36.05 25.93
CA ILE A 611 7.86 -35.56 25.01
C ILE A 611 9.13 -35.27 25.85
N ILE A 612 10.25 -35.87 25.44
CA ILE A 612 11.53 -35.87 26.15
C ILE A 612 12.60 -35.35 25.19
N GLY A 613 13.06 -34.12 25.42
CA GLY A 613 14.06 -33.47 24.59
C GLY A 613 15.39 -33.27 25.31
N HIS A 614 16.51 -33.54 24.62
CA HIS A 614 17.86 -33.20 25.08
C HIS A 614 18.44 -32.02 24.30
N SER A 615 18.94 -30.99 24.99
CA SER A 615 19.68 -29.87 24.38
C SER A 615 18.83 -29.16 23.30
N PHE A 616 19.23 -29.15 22.03
CA PHE A 616 18.40 -28.64 20.93
C PHE A 616 17.06 -29.36 20.81
N GLY A 617 17.02 -30.68 21.01
CA GLY A 617 15.78 -31.45 21.11
C GLY A 617 14.87 -31.00 22.25
N ALA A 618 15.40 -30.37 23.31
CA ALA A 618 14.60 -29.73 24.36
C ALA A 618 13.98 -28.41 23.89
N LYS A 619 14.75 -27.57 23.16
CA LYS A 619 14.18 -26.37 22.51
C LYS A 619 13.10 -26.77 21.48
N VAL A 620 13.33 -27.82 20.70
CA VAL A 620 12.33 -28.38 19.77
C VAL A 620 11.12 -28.92 20.53
N ALA A 621 11.27 -29.63 21.65
CA ALA A 621 10.14 -30.11 22.45
C ALA A 621 9.27 -28.98 23.05
N VAL A 622 9.89 -27.87 23.49
CA VAL A 622 9.17 -26.69 24.01
C VAL A 622 8.47 -25.93 22.87
N GLU A 623 9.15 -25.75 21.73
CA GLU A 623 8.54 -25.13 20.55
C GLU A 623 7.42 -25.99 19.96
N MET A 624 7.57 -27.32 19.97
CA MET A 624 6.49 -28.25 19.69
C MET A 624 5.33 -28.04 20.66
N ALA A 625 5.54 -27.86 21.96
CA ALA A 625 4.46 -27.59 22.91
C ALA A 625 3.71 -26.28 22.59
N ALA A 626 4.43 -25.21 22.23
CA ALA A 626 3.85 -23.94 21.81
C ALA A 626 3.05 -24.06 20.49
N GLN A 627 3.57 -24.80 19.51
CA GLN A 627 2.86 -25.10 18.26
C GLN A 627 1.70 -26.09 18.47
N PHE A 628 1.79 -27.00 19.44
CA PHE A 628 0.74 -27.96 19.78
C PHE A 628 -0.40 -27.27 20.54
N ALA A 629 -0.13 -26.27 21.38
CA ALA A 629 -1.18 -25.43 21.95
C ALA A 629 -2.02 -24.73 20.87
N LYS A 630 -1.40 -24.31 19.75
CA LYS A 630 -2.11 -23.80 18.57
C LYS A 630 -2.81 -24.89 17.74
N ASN A 631 -2.30 -26.13 17.76
CA ASN A 631 -2.77 -27.24 16.90
C ASN A 631 -3.52 -28.38 17.63
N VAL A 632 -3.89 -28.23 18.91
CA VAL A 632 -4.90 -29.11 19.55
C VAL A 632 -6.30 -28.84 18.96
N ALA A 633 -6.51 -27.66 18.36
CA ALA A 633 -7.60 -27.40 17.43
C ALA A 633 -7.50 -28.18 16.09
N ALA A 634 -6.37 -28.85 15.80
CA ALA A 634 -6.03 -29.49 14.53
C ALA A 634 -5.20 -30.80 14.72
N ARG A 635 -5.74 -31.77 15.46
CA ARG A 635 -5.21 -33.15 15.61
C ARG A 635 -4.82 -33.80 14.26
N ALA A 636 -3.81 -34.67 14.09
CA ALA A 636 -2.70 -35.25 14.89
C ALA A 636 -1.96 -36.29 13.96
N ARG A 637 -1.10 -37.24 14.47
CA ARG A 637 -0.71 -38.62 13.93
C ARG A 637 0.73 -39.12 13.36
N ALA A 638 2.01 -39.14 13.85
CA ALA A 638 3.17 -40.08 13.40
C ALA A 638 4.27 -39.82 12.22
N GLY A 639 5.39 -40.64 12.00
CA GLY A 639 6.22 -40.88 10.71
C GLY A 639 7.79 -41.29 10.70
N GLY A 640 8.39 -42.24 9.89
CA GLY A 640 9.91 -42.36 9.58
C GLY A 640 10.75 -43.73 9.50
N ALA A 641 12.08 -43.75 9.10
CA ALA A 641 13.13 -44.88 9.17
C ALA A 641 14.59 -44.49 8.65
N ALA A 642 15.80 -45.17 8.73
CA ALA A 642 16.56 -46.10 9.66
C ALA A 642 18.07 -46.54 9.26
N ALA A 643 19.12 -46.38 10.13
CA ALA A 643 20.57 -46.14 9.76
C ALA A 643 21.79 -46.86 10.48
N ALA A 644 23.00 -47.08 9.86
CA ALA A 644 24.31 -47.52 10.55
C ALA A 644 25.72 -47.35 9.85
N ARG A 645 26.84 -47.09 10.61
CA ARG A 645 28.32 -47.41 10.43
C ARG A 645 29.26 -46.49 11.28
N LEU A 646 30.47 -46.90 11.75
CA LEU A 646 31.25 -46.11 12.76
C LEU A 646 32.81 -46.13 12.86
N PRO A 647 33.53 -47.26 13.15
CA PRO A 647 34.69 -47.18 14.06
C PRO A 647 35.99 -46.48 13.60
N HIS A 648 36.36 -46.50 12.31
CA HIS A 648 37.69 -46.05 11.87
C HIS A 648 37.89 -44.52 11.96
N ALA A 649 36.81 -43.74 11.86
CA ALA A 649 36.91 -42.28 11.90
C ALA A 649 37.19 -41.70 13.30
N VAL A 650 36.89 -42.47 14.35
CA VAL A 650 37.16 -42.11 15.76
C VAL A 650 38.63 -41.75 15.97
N GLN A 651 39.53 -42.55 15.39
CA GLN A 651 40.98 -42.37 15.53
C GLN A 651 41.48 -41.11 14.81
N ARG A 652 40.92 -40.78 13.64
CA ARG A 652 41.29 -39.57 12.89
C ARG A 652 40.81 -38.29 13.58
N LEU A 653 39.61 -38.31 14.16
CA LEU A 653 39.07 -37.17 14.91
C LEU A 653 39.84 -36.94 16.22
N ALA A 654 40.23 -38.01 16.93
CA ALA A 654 41.06 -37.88 18.12
C ALA A 654 42.42 -37.22 17.83
N ALA A 655 43.03 -37.51 16.67
CA ALA A 655 44.27 -36.86 16.23
C ALA A 655 44.13 -35.37 15.88
N GLN A 656 42.89 -34.86 15.71
CA GLN A 656 42.59 -33.44 15.45
C GLN A 656 42.19 -32.68 16.74
N GLY A 657 42.62 -33.16 17.91
CA GLY A 657 42.40 -32.50 19.21
C GLY A 657 41.03 -32.76 19.85
N PHE A 658 40.13 -33.52 19.21
CA PHE A 658 38.87 -33.91 19.83
C PHE A 658 39.10 -34.97 20.91
N SER A 659 38.53 -34.75 22.11
CA SER A 659 38.58 -35.77 23.17
C SER A 659 37.97 -37.09 22.69
N ALA A 660 38.51 -38.23 23.14
CA ALA A 660 38.09 -39.55 22.65
C ALA A 660 36.56 -39.79 22.65
N PRO A 661 35.77 -39.35 23.67
CA PRO A 661 34.31 -39.44 23.61
C PRO A 661 33.66 -38.61 22.50
N VAL A 662 34.15 -37.37 22.27
CA VAL A 662 33.65 -36.49 21.20
C VAL A 662 34.05 -37.03 19.83
N ALA A 663 35.28 -37.52 19.68
CA ALA A 663 35.73 -38.18 18.46
C ALA A 663 34.93 -39.46 18.14
N ALA A 664 34.62 -40.26 19.18
CA ALA A 664 33.80 -41.47 19.05
C ALA A 664 32.37 -41.17 18.62
N TRP A 665 31.79 -40.10 19.16
CA TRP A 665 30.43 -39.66 18.86
C TRP A 665 30.32 -38.93 17.53
N ALA A 666 31.26 -38.05 17.17
CA ALA A 666 31.25 -37.37 15.88
C ALA A 666 31.41 -38.36 14.71
N ALA A 667 32.17 -39.45 14.90
CA ALA A 667 32.23 -40.56 13.96
C ALA A 667 30.88 -41.29 13.73
N THR A 668 29.88 -41.14 14.61
CA THR A 668 28.52 -41.68 14.40
C THR A 668 27.79 -41.04 13.22
N ASN A 669 28.20 -39.83 12.85
CA ASN A 669 27.63 -38.98 11.80
C ASN A 669 28.43 -39.05 10.49
N LEU A 670 29.09 -40.18 10.19
CA LEU A 670 29.81 -40.40 8.94
C LEU A 670 29.22 -41.58 8.15
N ARG A 671 29.19 -41.46 6.83
CA ARG A 671 28.70 -42.48 5.89
C ARG A 671 29.61 -42.59 4.65
N PRO A 672 29.68 -43.74 3.96
CA PRO A 672 30.37 -43.84 2.68
C PRO A 672 29.79 -42.85 1.65
N ARG A 673 30.67 -42.27 0.81
CA ARG A 673 30.29 -41.32 -0.26
C ARG A 673 29.45 -41.96 -1.37
N SER A 674 29.57 -43.28 -1.56
CA SER A 674 28.68 -44.09 -2.41
C SER A 674 28.19 -45.31 -1.66
N ALA A 675 26.96 -45.75 -1.91
CA ALA A 675 26.44 -47.02 -1.43
C ALA A 675 27.09 -48.23 -2.17
N SER A 676 27.56 -48.04 -3.41
CA SER A 676 28.21 -49.09 -4.22
C SER A 676 29.67 -49.34 -3.86
N ASP A 677 30.35 -48.37 -3.26
CA ASP A 677 31.69 -48.56 -2.67
C ASP A 677 31.64 -48.41 -1.14
N PRO A 678 31.34 -49.50 -0.41
CA PRO A 678 31.35 -49.51 1.05
C PRO A 678 32.75 -49.40 1.68
N ARG A 679 33.84 -49.23 0.92
CA ARG A 679 35.21 -48.98 1.41
C ARG A 679 35.77 -47.61 0.99
N GLY A 680 35.04 -46.86 0.17
CA GLY A 680 35.44 -45.54 -0.32
C GLY A 680 35.38 -44.42 0.72
N PRO A 681 35.63 -43.16 0.31
CA PRO A 681 35.71 -42.02 1.21
C PRO A 681 34.47 -41.84 2.09
N LEU A 682 34.68 -41.51 3.37
CA LEU A 682 33.60 -41.14 4.28
C LEU A 682 33.25 -39.65 4.12
N VAL A 683 31.96 -39.34 4.19
CA VAL A 683 31.41 -37.98 4.21
C VAL A 683 30.47 -37.83 5.39
N TRP A 684 30.23 -36.59 5.84
CA TRP A 684 29.26 -36.30 6.88
C TRP A 684 27.84 -36.75 6.46
N ALA A 685 27.17 -37.43 7.38
CA ALA A 685 25.79 -37.86 7.28
C ALA A 685 24.82 -36.73 7.68
N CYS A 686 25.32 -35.56 8.07
CA CYS A 686 24.55 -34.37 8.38
C CYS A 686 25.02 -33.19 7.52
N ASP A 687 24.16 -32.19 7.34
CA ASP A 687 24.49 -30.96 6.60
C ASP A 687 25.18 -29.98 7.56
N LEU A 688 26.51 -29.89 7.49
CA LEU A 688 27.30 -29.04 8.39
C LEU A 688 27.05 -27.53 8.17
N GLU A 689 26.70 -27.12 6.95
CA GLU A 689 26.32 -25.74 6.62
C GLU A 689 24.96 -25.42 7.26
N GLY A 690 23.96 -26.29 7.06
CA GLY A 690 22.66 -26.17 7.71
C GLY A 690 22.73 -26.26 9.24
N ILE A 691 23.68 -27.02 9.81
CA ILE A 691 23.96 -27.06 11.25
C ILE A 691 24.63 -25.75 11.72
N ARG A 692 25.52 -25.14 10.93
CA ARG A 692 26.10 -23.81 11.20
C ARG A 692 25.03 -22.73 11.22
N GLU A 693 24.06 -22.78 10.30
CA GLU A 693 22.88 -21.91 10.30
C GLU A 693 21.97 -22.14 11.52
N LEU A 694 21.62 -23.39 11.81
CA LEU A 694 20.82 -23.78 12.98
C LEU A 694 21.48 -23.36 14.29
N TYR A 695 22.80 -23.50 14.41
CA TYR A 695 23.56 -23.09 15.59
C TYR A 695 23.62 -21.57 15.72
N SER A 696 23.86 -20.83 14.63
CA SER A 696 23.78 -19.37 14.60
C SER A 696 22.39 -18.86 14.96
N SER A 697 21.34 -19.57 14.55
CA SER A 697 19.95 -19.31 14.93
C SER A 697 19.71 -19.59 16.42
N PHE A 698 20.24 -20.71 16.93
CA PHE A 698 20.18 -21.10 18.34
C PHE A 698 20.85 -20.10 19.30
N GLU A 699 21.92 -19.41 18.87
CA GLU A 699 22.56 -18.32 19.62
C GLU A 699 21.76 -17.02 19.57
N ARG A 700 21.21 -16.66 18.40
CA ARG A 700 20.30 -15.51 18.24
C ARG A 700 18.96 -15.68 18.98
N CYS A 701 18.55 -16.91 19.26
CA CYS A 701 17.47 -17.22 20.19
C CYS A 701 17.90 -16.94 21.65
N ASP A 702 17.73 -15.69 22.06
CA ASP A 702 17.90 -15.24 23.44
C ASP A 702 16.94 -15.97 24.44
N GLN A 703 17.15 -15.78 25.74
CA GLN A 703 16.66 -16.62 26.85
C GLN A 703 15.13 -16.70 27.05
N ARG A 704 14.34 -16.14 26.12
CA ARG A 704 12.86 -16.14 26.10
C ARG A 704 12.22 -17.54 25.93
N ALA A 705 13.00 -18.61 25.90
CA ALA A 705 12.50 -19.99 26.04
C ALA A 705 11.78 -20.25 27.38
N PHE A 706 11.90 -19.35 28.36
CA PHE A 706 11.11 -19.35 29.59
C PHE A 706 9.78 -18.58 29.49
N ALA A 707 9.44 -17.96 28.35
CA ALA A 707 8.27 -17.07 28.23
C ALA A 707 6.90 -17.75 28.49
N CYS A 708 6.80 -19.08 28.46
CA CYS A 708 5.60 -19.79 28.93
C CYS A 708 5.30 -19.58 30.43
N ALA A 709 6.27 -19.11 31.21
CA ALA A 709 6.11 -18.74 32.63
C ALA A 709 5.63 -17.28 32.83
N ASP A 710 5.95 -16.38 31.89
CA ASP A 710 5.71 -14.92 32.00
C ASP A 710 4.52 -14.46 31.11
N ALA A 711 3.64 -15.39 30.69
CA ALA A 711 2.48 -15.13 29.83
C ALA A 711 1.31 -14.47 30.61
N GLY A 712 1.41 -13.16 30.83
CA GLY A 712 0.34 -12.35 31.44
C GLY A 712 -0.99 -12.48 30.71
N ALA A 713 -2.09 -12.65 31.46
CA ALA A 713 -3.47 -12.81 30.98
C ALA A 713 -3.75 -13.96 29.99
N GLY A 714 -2.78 -14.84 29.71
CA GLY A 714 -2.89 -15.96 28.78
C GLY A 714 -2.03 -17.15 29.20
N GLY A 715 -2.25 -17.63 30.44
CA GLY A 715 -1.38 -18.61 31.11
C GLY A 715 -1.25 -19.96 30.40
N ALA A 716 -0.24 -20.74 30.83
CA ALA A 716 0.04 -22.06 30.27
C ALA A 716 -1.21 -22.96 30.25
N PRO A 717 -1.41 -23.78 29.19
CA PRO A 717 -2.64 -24.56 29.00
C PRO A 717 -3.02 -25.39 30.23
N HIS A 718 -4.30 -25.29 30.66
CA HIS A 718 -4.82 -26.00 31.82
C HIS A 718 -4.47 -27.51 31.75
N GLY A 719 -3.67 -27.98 32.71
CA GLY A 719 -3.20 -29.37 32.80
C GLY A 719 -1.78 -29.64 32.28
N LEU A 720 -1.09 -28.66 31.67
CA LEU A 720 0.31 -28.82 31.25
C LEU A 720 1.26 -28.62 32.45
N ARG A 721 2.02 -29.66 32.80
CA ARG A 721 3.09 -29.58 33.82
C ARG A 721 4.47 -29.77 33.19
N LEU A 722 5.32 -28.75 33.32
CA LEU A 722 6.71 -28.78 32.86
C LEU A 722 7.64 -29.22 34.00
N HIS A 723 8.55 -30.14 33.68
CA HIS A 723 9.58 -30.65 34.59
C HIS A 723 10.97 -30.38 34.00
N TYR A 724 11.71 -29.45 34.61
CA TYR A 724 13.05 -29.07 34.20
C TYR A 724 14.09 -29.91 34.96
N VAL A 725 15.10 -30.46 34.27
CA VAL A 725 16.18 -31.25 34.90
C VAL A 725 17.52 -30.54 34.74
N ARG A 726 18.15 -30.18 35.87
CA ARG A 726 19.50 -29.60 35.94
C ARG A 726 20.51 -30.65 36.38
N ALA A 727 21.58 -30.82 35.61
CA ALA A 727 22.71 -31.68 35.97
C ALA A 727 23.62 -31.04 37.01
N GLU A 728 24.16 -31.83 37.95
CA GLU A 728 25.08 -31.36 38.99
C GLU A 728 26.38 -30.77 38.41
N ARG A 729 27.04 -31.49 37.50
CA ARG A 729 28.31 -31.08 36.89
C ARG A 729 28.12 -30.20 35.65
N SER A 730 27.02 -29.43 35.61
CA SER A 730 26.79 -28.41 34.60
C SER A 730 27.63 -27.17 34.93
N ALA A 731 28.55 -26.79 34.03
CA ALA A 731 29.51 -25.70 34.24
C ALA A 731 28.87 -24.29 34.32
N PHE A 732 27.55 -24.17 34.20
CA PHE A 732 26.83 -22.90 34.21
C PHE A 732 25.75 -22.91 35.30
N GLY A 733 25.90 -22.02 36.27
CA GLY A 733 24.89 -21.80 37.30
C GLY A 733 23.65 -21.10 36.73
N TRP A 734 22.46 -21.63 37.02
CA TRP A 734 21.22 -20.85 36.87
C TRP A 734 21.17 -19.85 38.01
N ALA A 735 20.74 -18.62 37.74
CA ALA A 735 20.65 -17.59 38.76
C ALA A 735 19.54 -17.91 39.79
N GLY A 736 19.65 -17.33 40.99
CA GLY A 736 18.60 -17.45 42.00
C GLY A 736 17.24 -16.92 41.52
N GLU A 737 17.26 -15.92 40.63
CA GLU A 737 16.06 -15.36 40.02
C GLU A 737 15.38 -16.33 39.04
N ASP A 738 16.13 -17.03 38.19
CA ASP A 738 15.60 -18.03 37.23
C ASP A 738 14.84 -19.13 37.96
N LEU A 739 15.44 -19.66 39.04
CA LEU A 739 14.85 -20.68 39.90
C LEU A 739 13.62 -20.15 40.66
N GLY A 740 13.60 -18.86 41.00
CA GLY A 740 12.46 -18.17 41.57
C GLY A 740 11.30 -18.01 40.57
N ARG A 741 11.58 -17.63 39.32
CA ARG A 741 10.59 -17.51 38.23
C ARG A 741 9.92 -18.85 37.94
N LEU A 742 10.70 -19.91 37.73
CA LEU A 742 10.19 -21.26 37.41
C LEU A 742 9.25 -21.81 38.50
N ARG A 743 9.57 -21.58 39.78
CA ARG A 743 8.72 -22.01 40.90
C ARG A 743 7.40 -21.24 40.97
N ARG A 744 7.40 -19.93 40.68
CA ARG A 744 6.17 -19.11 40.66
C ARG A 744 5.19 -19.52 39.55
N ALA A 745 5.70 -20.04 38.43
CA ALA A 745 4.88 -20.59 37.34
C ALA A 745 4.33 -22.02 37.59
N GLY A 746 4.52 -22.58 38.80
CA GLY A 746 4.01 -23.92 39.13
C GLY A 746 4.74 -25.07 38.42
N HIS A 747 5.95 -24.83 37.91
CA HIS A 747 6.76 -25.84 37.22
C HIS A 747 7.79 -26.48 38.16
N ALA A 748 8.10 -27.76 37.94
CA ALA A 748 9.04 -28.51 38.76
C ALA A 748 10.48 -28.32 38.25
N VAL A 749 11.44 -28.20 39.18
CA VAL A 749 12.88 -28.20 38.86
C VAL A 749 13.56 -29.31 39.65
N HIS A 750 14.06 -30.31 38.94
CA HIS A 750 14.77 -31.47 39.47
C HIS A 750 16.29 -31.27 39.35
N PHE A 751 17.03 -31.80 40.32
CA PHE A 751 18.49 -31.84 40.29
C PHE A 751 18.97 -33.28 40.10
N LEU A 752 19.82 -33.51 39.09
CA LEU A 752 20.34 -34.82 38.75
C LEU A 752 21.82 -34.94 39.19
N PRO A 753 22.10 -35.57 40.35
CA PRO A 753 23.47 -35.74 40.84
C PRO A 753 24.30 -36.62 39.90
N ARG A 754 25.61 -36.40 39.90
CA ARG A 754 26.65 -37.05 39.11
C ARG A 754 26.51 -36.93 37.58
N ALA A 755 25.47 -36.27 37.06
CA ALA A 755 25.34 -35.97 35.64
C ALA A 755 26.17 -34.75 35.19
N GLY A 756 26.58 -34.72 33.91
CA GLY A 756 27.13 -33.57 33.20
C GLY A 756 26.20 -33.12 32.07
N HIS A 757 26.74 -32.78 30.90
CA HIS A 757 25.93 -32.34 29.75
C HIS A 757 25.03 -33.46 29.19
N TRP A 758 25.46 -34.72 29.27
CA TRP A 758 24.77 -35.86 28.68
C TRP A 758 23.98 -36.61 29.75
N VAL A 759 22.97 -35.96 30.34
CA VAL A 759 22.18 -36.49 31.47
C VAL A 759 21.71 -37.94 31.32
N HIS A 760 21.38 -38.37 30.10
CA HIS A 760 20.95 -39.73 29.76
C HIS A 760 22.09 -40.76 29.64
N THR A 761 23.36 -40.31 29.60
CA THR A 761 24.57 -41.12 29.56
C THR A 761 25.32 -41.06 30.89
N ASP A 762 25.39 -39.88 31.50
CA ASP A 762 26.15 -39.59 32.72
C ASP A 762 25.42 -40.09 33.99
N ASN A 763 24.08 -40.06 34.01
CA ASN A 763 23.27 -40.70 35.05
C ASN A 763 21.90 -41.19 34.51
N PRO A 764 21.88 -42.20 33.61
CA PRO A 764 20.64 -42.79 33.08
C PRO A 764 19.70 -43.29 34.17
N ALA A 765 20.22 -43.87 35.26
CA ALA A 765 19.40 -44.43 36.34
C ALA A 765 18.70 -43.34 37.16
N GLY A 766 19.39 -42.25 37.49
CA GLY A 766 18.77 -41.09 38.16
C GLY A 766 17.81 -40.33 37.26
N LEU A 767 18.10 -40.22 35.96
CA LEU A 767 17.17 -39.63 35.00
C LEU A 767 15.91 -40.48 34.86
N ALA A 768 16.04 -41.81 34.80
CA ALA A 768 14.91 -42.73 34.78
C ALA A 768 14.07 -42.66 36.07
N ALA A 769 14.70 -42.62 37.24
CA ALA A 769 14.01 -42.45 38.51
C ALA A 769 13.21 -41.12 38.61
N LEU A 770 13.70 -40.03 38.01
CA LEU A 770 12.96 -38.77 37.90
C LEU A 770 11.74 -38.87 36.96
N MET A 771 11.76 -39.79 35.99
CA MET A 771 10.62 -40.07 35.10
C MET A 771 9.62 -41.07 35.70
N ALA A 772 10.08 -41.94 36.62
CA ALA A 772 9.26 -42.93 37.32
C ALA A 772 8.58 -42.43 38.61
N GLY A 773 8.80 -41.15 38.99
CA GLY A 773 8.10 -40.50 40.09
C GLY A 773 6.60 -40.24 39.80
N PRO A 774 5.87 -39.47 40.65
CA PRO A 774 4.44 -39.20 40.48
C PRO A 774 4.11 -38.22 39.34
N LEU A 775 4.43 -38.64 38.11
CA LEU A 775 4.00 -38.09 36.83
C LEU A 775 2.70 -38.73 36.34
N VAL A 776 2.29 -39.87 36.91
CA VAL A 776 1.08 -40.64 36.53
C VAL A 776 0.30 -41.07 37.77
N ALA A 777 -0.44 -40.15 38.38
CA ALA A 777 -1.36 -40.45 39.49
C ALA A 777 -2.52 -39.43 39.55
N ALA A 778 -3.55 -39.66 38.74
CA ALA A 778 -4.90 -39.13 38.97
C ALA A 778 -5.81 -40.35 39.22
N THR A 779 -6.36 -40.48 40.42
CA THR A 779 -7.17 -41.63 40.83
C THR A 779 -8.57 -41.59 40.17
N PRO A 780 -9.16 -42.73 39.72
CA PRO A 780 -10.32 -42.71 38.83
C PRO A 780 -11.68 -42.25 39.41
N GLN A 781 -11.73 -41.64 40.59
CA GLN A 781 -12.98 -41.37 41.33
C GLN A 781 -13.46 -39.91 41.31
N GLU A 782 -12.65 -38.93 40.90
CA GLU A 782 -13.04 -37.50 40.91
C GLU A 782 -13.59 -36.99 39.55
N LEU A 783 -13.72 -37.85 38.54
CA LEU A 783 -14.15 -37.49 37.18
C LEU A 783 -15.66 -37.63 36.92
N LEU A 784 -16.50 -37.55 37.96
CA LEU A 784 -17.97 -37.56 37.85
C LEU A 784 -18.59 -36.17 38.09
N VAL A 785 -18.20 -35.21 37.25
CA VAL A 785 -18.97 -33.97 37.00
C VAL A 785 -19.11 -33.80 35.47
N PRO A 786 -20.30 -33.51 34.91
CA PRO A 786 -20.47 -33.57 33.45
C PRO A 786 -19.95 -32.32 32.74
N GLY A 787 -18.83 -32.42 32.01
CA GLY A 787 -18.40 -31.38 31.07
C GLY A 787 -16.93 -31.42 30.65
N GLY A 788 -16.66 -31.79 29.39
CA GLY A 788 -15.37 -31.56 28.72
C GLY A 788 -14.45 -32.78 28.55
N PRO A 789 -13.78 -32.95 27.39
CA PRO A 789 -12.86 -34.05 27.14
C PRO A 789 -11.41 -33.71 27.56
N GLY A 790 -11.01 -34.09 28.77
CA GLY A 790 -9.65 -33.88 29.28
C GLY A 790 -8.64 -34.96 28.85
N THR A 791 -7.45 -34.55 28.37
CA THR A 791 -6.24 -35.39 28.25
C THR A 791 -5.00 -34.55 28.54
N ALA A 792 -4.28 -34.85 29.62
CA ALA A 792 -3.03 -34.18 29.98
C ALA A 792 -1.80 -34.84 29.32
N ALA A 793 -0.73 -34.07 29.12
CA ALA A 793 0.56 -34.54 28.64
C ALA A 793 1.69 -33.88 29.45
N ASN A 794 2.72 -34.65 29.82
CA ASN A 794 3.84 -34.16 30.63
C ASN A 794 5.09 -33.96 29.75
N ILE A 795 5.85 -32.88 30.00
CA ILE A 795 7.05 -32.55 29.22
C ILE A 795 8.26 -32.39 30.16
N LEU A 796 9.35 -33.07 29.79
CA LEU A 796 10.62 -33.07 30.51
C LEU A 796 11.71 -32.41 29.67
N ALA A 797 12.37 -31.39 30.24
CA ALA A 797 13.33 -30.55 29.53
C ALA A 797 14.67 -30.44 30.27
N ALA A 798 15.78 -30.70 29.56
CA ALA A 798 17.14 -30.46 30.04
C ALA A 798 17.94 -29.67 28.98
N GLY A 799 18.44 -28.48 29.35
CA GLY A 799 18.99 -27.50 28.40
C GLY A 799 20.34 -26.90 28.80
N TRP A 800 21.06 -26.36 27.81
CA TRP A 800 22.31 -25.60 27.96
C TRP A 800 22.53 -24.68 26.72
N LYS A 801 23.51 -23.75 26.77
CA LYS A 801 23.96 -22.86 25.66
C LYS A 801 25.47 -23.05 25.44
N GLY A 802 25.92 -23.16 24.17
CA GLY A 802 27.33 -22.88 23.77
C GLY A 802 28.09 -24.02 23.08
N ALA A 803 28.62 -23.78 21.87
CA ALA A 803 29.52 -24.65 21.11
C ALA A 803 30.35 -23.90 20.03
N ALA A 804 30.61 -22.60 20.21
CA ALA A 804 31.30 -21.76 19.23
C ALA A 804 32.84 -21.94 19.22
N SER A 805 33.34 -23.05 18.66
CA SER A 805 34.78 -23.21 18.36
C SER A 805 35.15 -24.15 17.20
N MET A 806 34.22 -24.97 16.69
CA MET A 806 34.55 -26.03 15.71
C MET A 806 34.66 -25.59 14.25
N ALA A 807 34.24 -24.38 13.87
CA ALA A 807 34.13 -23.96 12.47
C ALA A 807 35.41 -23.31 11.88
N GLY A 808 36.54 -23.39 12.58
CA GLY A 808 37.76 -22.63 12.26
C GLY A 808 39.01 -23.44 11.90
N ALA A 809 38.94 -24.76 11.79
CA ALA A 809 40.11 -25.61 11.54
C ALA A 809 39.80 -26.82 10.63
N VAL A 810 40.82 -27.26 9.88
CA VAL A 810 40.84 -28.38 8.92
C VAL A 810 40.01 -28.16 7.63
N PRO A 811 40.66 -27.81 6.50
CA PRO A 811 40.06 -27.87 5.17
C PRO A 811 40.32 -29.21 4.46
N VAL A 812 39.25 -29.94 4.10
CA VAL A 812 39.12 -30.81 2.91
C VAL A 812 37.64 -30.88 2.51
#